data_AF-A0A9J5Y304-F1
#
_entry.id   AF-A0A9J5Y304-F1
#
_cell.length_a   1.000
_cell.length_b   1.000
_cell.length_c   1.000
_cell.angle_alpha   90.00
_cell.angle_beta   90.00
_cell.angle_gamma   90.00
#
_symmetry.space_group_name_H-M   'P 1'
#
loop_
_entity.id
_entity.type
_entity.pdbx_description
1 polymer ?
#
loop_
_entity_poly.entity_id
_entity_poly.type
_entity_poly.pdbx_seq_one_letter_code
_entity_poly.pdbx_strand_id
1 'polypeptide(L)'
;MRNKLYLLLVLLSLINSVHVSSQEKYISLGAHEHHEHIGHMEHPLSGIQIHNIVVALSKSASIKVDGPTLLGSKGEDFEWVTINLRNAEPSQDDWVGVFSPANFNESICPPRTSKEKQSGAPFICTAPLKFKFANYSNGKYTKTGKTSLKFRLINQRGDFSFAFFSGGLENPKLISVSKYVAFSNPKAPLYPRLALGKSWDIMTVTWTSGYNIDEAVPFVEWGWKGQVQQRSPAGTLTFHRNTMCGSPARTVGWRDPGFIHTSFLKDLWPNVESTYKLGHLLSNGSVVMSKQYSFKSPPFPGQESLQRIVIFGDMGKQERDGSNEYADYQPGSLMTTDTLIKDLDNIDAVFLIGDLPYANGYISQWDQFTAQVEPITSRVPFMIASGNHERTWENSGSIYNGLDSGGECGVPAETLYYVPAENRAKFWYAADYGMFHFCIADTEHDWREGSEQYKFIEQCFASANRHKQPWLIFAAHRVLGYSSNEWYANEGSFEEPMGREHLQKLWQKYKVDMAFFGHVHNYERVCPIYQPMAVPTKEDEDTPISSTSLLSFDTDDCSPSSPTKIPFNSVIFTALILVTCVSLSTAITFAFLFFSHSSISSVSHVSRPLQKLKHPVVLLISSDGFRFGYQYKTDTPNIHRLIRNGTEAELGLIPVFPTLTFPNHYAIATGLYPAYHGIINNYFLDPITGEHFNMGSHDPKWWLGEPLWETVVNHGLKAATYFWPGSEVNKGGWTCPESLCKRYNGSVPFEERVDTVLKYFDLPNDEIPSFMTLYFEDPDHQGHKVGPDDPQITEAVARVDGMIGKLIQGLEARGVFEDVNIIMVGDHGMVGTCDRKLIFLEDLAPWIEIPKDWIQSYSPLLSIRPPPSYSAKDVVTKMNEGLKSGKVNNGQYLKVYLKEDLPDRLHYSASDRIPPIIGLIDEAFKVEQKSSKRFECGGSHGYDNAFFSMRTIFIGHGPKFASGRKVPSFENVQIYNLVTKILNIQGASNNGTTSFPDTILLPSH
;
A
#
# COMPACT_ATOMS: atom_id res chain seq x y z
N MET A 1 -73.41 -31.18 -16.61
CA MET A 1 -73.78 -29.83 -17.11
C MET A 1 -72.58 -28.94 -16.86
N ARG A 2 -71.81 -28.61 -17.90
CA ARG A 2 -71.89 -27.33 -18.67
C ARG A 2 -71.50 -26.15 -17.79
N ASN A 3 -70.69 -25.19 -18.18
CA ASN A 3 -70.01 -24.81 -19.42
C ASN A 3 -69.09 -23.63 -18.98
N LYS A 4 -67.83 -23.57 -19.38
CA LYS A 4 -67.35 -22.94 -20.64
C LYS A 4 -67.76 -21.48 -20.81
N LEU A 5 -66.79 -20.72 -21.33
CA LEU A 5 -66.93 -19.63 -22.31
C LEU A 5 -66.78 -18.19 -21.78
N TYR A 6 -65.55 -17.83 -21.38
CA TYR A 6 -64.94 -16.55 -21.76
C TYR A 6 -63.48 -16.82 -22.18
N LEU A 7 -63.32 -17.77 -23.09
CA LEU A 7 -62.14 -17.93 -23.93
C LEU A 7 -62.50 -17.30 -25.28
N LEU A 8 -61.49 -16.69 -25.90
CA LEU A 8 -61.36 -16.45 -27.33
C LEU A 8 -61.98 -15.14 -27.85
N LEU A 9 -61.05 -14.25 -28.22
CA LEU A 9 -61.12 -13.03 -29.04
C LEU A 9 -60.70 -11.79 -28.24
N VAL A 10 -59.42 -11.49 -27.99
CA VAL A 10 -58.23 -11.63 -28.84
C VAL A 10 -58.46 -11.12 -30.25
N LEU A 11 -57.58 -10.23 -30.66
CA LEU A 11 -57.35 -9.76 -32.03
C LEU A 11 -58.26 -8.65 -32.56
N LEU A 12 -57.58 -7.63 -33.08
CA LEU A 12 -57.97 -6.72 -34.15
C LEU A 12 -58.67 -5.40 -33.76
N SER A 13 -57.88 -4.48 -33.18
CA SER A 13 -57.68 -3.13 -33.74
C SER A 13 -56.50 -2.46 -32.99
N LEU A 14 -55.22 -2.47 -33.40
CA LEU A 14 -54.64 -2.18 -34.73
C LEU A 14 -55.32 -0.92 -35.31
N ILE A 15 -54.70 0.22 -35.62
CA ILE A 15 -53.37 0.60 -36.09
C ILE A 15 -53.43 2.14 -36.19
N ASN A 16 -52.43 2.91 -35.74
CA ASN A 16 -51.67 3.82 -36.63
C ASN A 16 -50.64 4.69 -35.90
N SER A 17 -49.47 4.70 -36.51
CA SER A 17 -48.30 5.51 -36.25
C SER A 17 -48.37 6.83 -37.04
N VAL A 18 -47.41 7.73 -36.73
CA VAL A 18 -46.65 8.61 -37.64
C VAL A 18 -46.79 10.15 -37.45
N HIS A 19 -45.65 10.73 -37.02
CA HIS A 19 -45.01 12.04 -37.30
C HIS A 19 -45.63 13.36 -36.85
N VAL A 20 -44.78 14.25 -36.32
CA VAL A 20 -44.39 15.61 -36.82
C VAL A 20 -43.27 16.12 -35.86
N SER A 21 -42.01 16.20 -36.30
CA SER A 21 -41.27 17.38 -36.82
C SER A 21 -41.02 18.53 -35.83
N SER A 22 -39.74 18.86 -35.71
CA SER A 22 -39.10 20.01 -35.06
C SER A 22 -39.63 21.38 -35.50
N GLN A 23 -39.69 22.35 -34.58
CA GLN A 23 -39.11 23.69 -34.79
C GLN A 23 -39.04 24.49 -33.47
N GLU A 24 -37.88 25.11 -33.26
CA GLU A 24 -37.53 26.03 -32.16
C GLU A 24 -38.42 27.28 -32.16
N LYS A 25 -38.69 27.82 -30.96
CA LYS A 25 -38.88 29.27 -30.76
C LYS A 25 -38.37 29.70 -29.39
N TYR A 26 -37.28 30.45 -29.41
CA TYR A 26 -36.78 31.28 -28.33
C TYR A 26 -37.85 32.27 -27.85
N ILE A 27 -38.08 32.34 -26.54
CA ILE A 27 -38.59 33.54 -25.88
C ILE A 27 -37.66 33.84 -24.69
N SER A 28 -36.91 34.93 -24.86
CA SER A 28 -36.14 35.61 -23.83
C SER A 28 -37.10 36.41 -22.93
N LEU A 29 -37.00 36.23 -21.62
CA LEU A 29 -37.45 37.22 -20.63
C LEU A 29 -36.33 37.35 -19.59
N GLY A 30 -35.73 38.53 -19.57
CA GLY A 30 -34.62 38.89 -18.69
C GLY A 30 -35.07 39.30 -17.28
N ALA A 31 -34.14 39.03 -16.35
CA ALA A 31 -33.81 39.68 -15.08
C ALA A 31 -34.89 40.45 -14.30
N HIS A 32 -35.03 40.11 -13.02
CA HIS A 32 -34.81 41.06 -11.91
C HIS A 32 -34.54 40.31 -10.59
N GLU A 33 -33.46 40.71 -9.91
CA GLU A 33 -33.15 40.36 -8.52
C GLU A 33 -34.19 40.96 -7.57
N HIS A 34 -34.64 40.17 -6.59
CA HIS A 34 -34.97 40.68 -5.26
C HIS A 34 -34.84 39.55 -4.23
N HIS A 35 -33.97 39.78 -3.24
CA HIS A 35 -33.87 39.01 -2.01
C HIS A 35 -35.13 39.16 -1.17
N GLU A 36 -35.75 38.06 -0.74
CA GLU A 36 -36.43 37.97 0.55
C GLU A 36 -36.65 36.52 1.01
N HIS A 37 -36.41 36.30 2.31
CA HIS A 37 -36.57 35.04 3.03
C HIS A 37 -38.04 34.60 3.09
N ILE A 38 -38.37 33.43 2.50
CA ILE A 38 -39.59 32.68 2.81
C ILE A 38 -39.27 31.19 2.85
N GLY A 39 -39.60 30.53 3.97
CA GLY A 39 -39.46 29.10 4.16
C GLY A 39 -40.33 28.31 3.18
N HIS A 40 -39.76 27.30 2.54
CA HIS A 40 -40.48 26.47 1.59
C HIS A 40 -40.90 25.14 2.21
N MET A 41 -42.19 25.05 2.54
CA MET A 41 -42.96 23.81 2.42
C MET A 41 -42.79 23.26 1.00
N GLU A 42 -42.39 21.99 0.87
CA GLU A 42 -42.34 21.31 -0.43
C GLU A 42 -43.73 21.26 -1.07
N HIS A 43 -43.81 21.68 -2.33
CA HIS A 43 -45.05 21.70 -3.11
C HIS A 43 -45.42 20.26 -3.53
N PRO A 44 -46.70 19.81 -3.46
CA PRO A 44 -47.10 18.41 -3.68
C PRO A 44 -46.84 17.85 -5.10
N LEU A 45 -46.33 18.66 -6.03
CA LEU A 45 -46.08 18.33 -7.43
C LEU A 45 -44.60 18.41 -7.83
N SER A 46 -43.68 18.76 -6.91
CA SER A 46 -42.22 18.73 -7.18
C SER A 46 -41.66 17.31 -7.32
N GLY A 47 -42.47 16.27 -7.12
CA GLY A 47 -42.09 14.86 -7.17
C GLY A 47 -42.36 14.11 -8.49
N ILE A 48 -42.79 14.77 -9.57
CA ILE A 48 -43.01 14.08 -10.86
C ILE A 48 -41.66 13.94 -11.59
N GLN A 49 -41.00 12.79 -11.43
CA GLN A 49 -39.80 12.46 -12.20
C GLN A 49 -40.13 12.15 -13.65
N ILE A 50 -39.54 12.89 -14.58
CA ILE A 50 -39.42 12.47 -15.98
C ILE A 50 -38.26 11.47 -16.02
N HIS A 51 -38.57 10.18 -15.90
CA HIS A 51 -37.61 9.11 -16.18
C HIS A 51 -37.42 9.02 -17.68
N ASN A 52 -36.21 9.26 -18.17
CA ASN A 52 -35.85 8.92 -19.54
C ASN A 52 -35.40 7.46 -19.58
N ILE A 53 -36.08 6.68 -20.40
CA ILE A 53 -35.73 5.30 -20.71
C ILE A 53 -35.15 5.29 -22.13
N VAL A 54 -33.86 5.02 -22.27
CA VAL A 54 -33.24 4.75 -23.58
C VAL A 54 -33.01 3.25 -23.69
N VAL A 55 -34.10 2.53 -23.97
CA VAL A 55 -34.05 1.10 -24.27
C VAL A 55 -33.82 0.94 -25.77
N ALA A 56 -32.66 0.40 -26.12
CA ALA A 56 -32.26 0.12 -27.50
C ALA A 56 -32.07 -1.40 -27.66
N LEU A 57 -33.08 -2.19 -27.27
CA LEU A 57 -33.04 -3.65 -27.40
C LEU A 57 -32.77 -4.03 -28.85
N SER A 58 -31.52 -4.40 -29.12
CA SER A 58 -31.06 -4.76 -30.45
C SER A 58 -31.21 -6.26 -30.64
N LYS A 59 -31.83 -6.69 -31.74
CA LYS A 59 -31.83 -8.10 -32.15
C LYS A 59 -30.42 -8.63 -32.45
N SER A 60 -29.43 -7.75 -32.59
CA SER A 60 -28.04 -8.09 -32.89
C SER A 60 -27.15 -8.21 -31.64
N ALA A 61 -27.65 -7.83 -30.45
CA ALA A 61 -26.96 -7.99 -29.17
C ALA A 61 -27.57 -9.12 -28.34
N SER A 62 -26.74 -9.94 -27.70
CA SER A 62 -27.18 -11.02 -26.82
C SER A 62 -26.22 -11.23 -25.65
N ILE A 63 -26.78 -11.39 -24.46
CA ILE A 63 -26.07 -11.84 -23.26
C ILE A 63 -26.59 -13.23 -22.86
N LYS A 64 -25.68 -14.16 -22.58
CA LYS A 64 -26.03 -15.53 -22.16
C LYS A 64 -25.20 -15.95 -20.96
N VAL A 65 -25.87 -16.48 -19.94
CA VAL A 65 -25.21 -17.22 -18.85
C VAL A 65 -24.76 -18.57 -19.38
N ASP A 66 -23.50 -18.89 -19.16
CA ASP A 66 -22.87 -20.16 -19.54
C ASP A 66 -22.69 -21.02 -18.28
N GLY A 67 -23.49 -22.08 -18.17
CA GLY A 67 -23.55 -22.93 -16.98
C GLY A 67 -24.94 -23.01 -16.34
N PRO A 68 -25.04 -23.59 -15.12
CA PRO A 68 -26.32 -23.73 -14.42
C PRO A 68 -26.86 -22.38 -13.95
N THR A 69 -28.18 -22.21 -14.01
CA THR A 69 -28.88 -21.04 -13.44
C THR A 69 -29.14 -21.19 -11.94
N LEU A 70 -28.82 -22.35 -11.37
CA LEU A 70 -28.94 -22.65 -9.94
C LEU A 70 -27.53 -22.78 -9.36
N LEU A 71 -27.19 -21.89 -8.43
CA LEU A 71 -25.88 -21.80 -7.78
C LEU A 71 -25.89 -22.46 -6.40
N GLY A 72 -24.73 -22.77 -5.84
CA GLY A 72 -24.56 -23.26 -4.47
C GLY A 72 -25.29 -24.57 -4.19
N SER A 73 -25.34 -25.47 -5.18
CA SER A 73 -26.08 -26.74 -5.07
C SER A 73 -25.54 -27.69 -3.99
N LYS A 74 -24.30 -27.49 -3.51
CA LYS A 74 -23.67 -28.25 -2.42
C LYS A 74 -23.49 -27.40 -1.16
N GLY A 75 -24.21 -26.27 -1.07
CA GLY A 75 -24.12 -25.35 0.07
C GLY A 75 -22.99 -24.33 -0.05
N GLU A 76 -22.43 -24.12 -1.24
CA GLU A 76 -21.48 -23.03 -1.49
C GLU A 76 -22.14 -21.65 -1.31
N ASP A 77 -21.40 -20.73 -0.70
CA ASP A 77 -21.80 -19.36 -0.39
C ASP A 77 -21.28 -18.33 -1.41
N PHE A 78 -20.50 -18.79 -2.39
CA PHE A 78 -20.14 -18.06 -3.59
C PHE A 78 -19.96 -19.01 -4.78
N GLU A 79 -20.12 -18.51 -6.01
CA GLU A 79 -19.88 -19.30 -7.22
C GLU A 79 -19.42 -18.44 -8.41
N TRP A 80 -18.66 -19.03 -9.31
CA TRP A 80 -18.21 -18.38 -10.55
C TRP A 80 -19.25 -18.56 -11.67
N VAL A 81 -19.70 -17.46 -12.24
CA VAL A 81 -20.64 -17.41 -13.36
C VAL A 81 -19.94 -16.84 -14.58
N THR A 82 -20.01 -17.57 -15.70
CA THR A 82 -19.47 -17.11 -16.99
C THR A 82 -20.59 -16.53 -17.85
N ILE A 83 -20.35 -15.36 -18.43
CA ILE A 83 -21.28 -14.61 -19.27
C ILE A 83 -20.69 -14.45 -20.65
N ASN A 84 -21.39 -14.97 -21.66
CA ASN A 84 -21.03 -14.85 -23.07
C ASN A 84 -21.81 -13.70 -23.71
N LEU A 85 -21.08 -12.75 -24.32
CA LEU A 85 -21.65 -11.58 -24.98
C LEU A 85 -21.50 -11.68 -26.49
N ARG A 86 -22.51 -11.17 -27.20
CA ARG A 86 -22.44 -10.84 -28.62
C ARG A 86 -23.04 -9.45 -28.85
N ASN A 87 -22.40 -8.61 -29.63
CA ASN A 87 -22.92 -7.35 -30.12
C ASN A 87 -22.44 -7.15 -31.56
N ALA A 88 -23.32 -6.87 -32.51
CA ALA A 88 -22.91 -6.59 -33.90
C ALA A 88 -22.31 -5.18 -34.07
N GLU A 89 -22.58 -4.27 -33.13
CA GLU A 89 -22.06 -2.89 -33.10
C GLU A 89 -21.30 -2.66 -31.79
N PRO A 90 -20.16 -3.37 -31.57
CA PRO A 90 -19.44 -3.29 -30.31
C PRO A 90 -18.74 -1.95 -30.14
N SER A 91 -18.76 -1.43 -28.92
CA SER A 91 -18.04 -0.21 -28.53
C SER A 91 -17.04 -0.48 -27.40
N GLN A 92 -16.04 0.38 -27.24
CA GLN A 92 -15.07 0.28 -26.14
C GLN A 92 -15.71 0.49 -24.77
N ASP A 93 -16.81 1.23 -24.74
CA ASP A 93 -17.55 1.61 -23.53
C ASP A 93 -18.76 0.70 -23.25
N ASP A 94 -18.91 -0.41 -23.98
CA ASP A 94 -19.91 -1.44 -23.66
C ASP A 94 -19.56 -2.13 -22.35
N TRP A 95 -20.57 -2.41 -21.51
CA TRP A 95 -20.35 -2.96 -20.17
C TRP A 95 -21.51 -3.86 -19.71
N VAL A 96 -21.22 -4.73 -18.75
CA VAL A 96 -22.19 -5.64 -18.13
C VAL A 96 -22.32 -5.29 -16.65
N GLY A 97 -23.54 -5.00 -16.21
CA GLY A 97 -23.89 -4.85 -14.81
C GLY A 97 -24.52 -6.12 -14.23
N VAL A 98 -24.21 -6.42 -12.98
CA VAL A 98 -24.82 -7.48 -12.18
C VAL A 98 -25.86 -6.86 -11.26
N PHE A 99 -27.11 -7.32 -11.32
CA PHE A 99 -28.22 -6.78 -10.55
C PHE A 99 -28.81 -7.85 -9.64
N SER A 100 -29.08 -7.48 -8.39
CA SER A 100 -29.87 -8.26 -7.44
C SER A 100 -30.72 -7.32 -6.58
N PRO A 101 -32.07 -7.37 -6.69
CA PRO A 101 -32.87 -8.39 -7.36
C PRO A 101 -32.71 -8.44 -8.89
N ALA A 102 -33.00 -9.60 -9.49
CA ALA A 102 -32.87 -9.79 -10.93
C ALA A 102 -33.81 -8.89 -11.74
N ASN A 103 -34.95 -8.50 -11.15
CA ASN A 103 -35.87 -7.50 -11.68
C ASN A 103 -35.43 -6.09 -11.24
N PHE A 104 -34.61 -5.44 -12.05
CA PHE A 104 -34.07 -4.10 -11.78
C PHE A 104 -34.77 -3.04 -12.63
N ASN A 105 -34.77 -1.79 -12.14
CA ASN A 105 -35.24 -0.63 -12.90
C ASN A 105 -34.06 0.03 -13.63
N GLU A 106 -34.03 -0.13 -14.96
CA GLU A 106 -33.00 0.38 -15.86
C GLU A 106 -33.08 1.88 -16.16
N SER A 107 -34.12 2.57 -15.66
CA SER A 107 -34.30 4.00 -15.88
C SER A 107 -33.12 4.80 -15.35
N ILE A 108 -32.83 5.92 -16.02
CA ILE A 108 -31.79 6.84 -15.56
C ILE A 108 -32.32 7.62 -14.35
N CYS A 109 -31.56 7.58 -13.26
CA CYS A 109 -31.78 8.34 -12.03
C CYS A 109 -30.56 9.25 -11.80
N PRO A 110 -30.59 10.51 -12.29
CA PRO A 110 -29.47 11.44 -12.14
C PRO A 110 -29.10 11.68 -10.67
N PRO A 111 -27.81 11.93 -10.38
CA PRO A 111 -27.36 12.19 -9.01
C PRO A 111 -28.02 13.46 -8.48
N ARG A 112 -28.58 13.39 -7.28
CA ARG A 112 -29.25 14.51 -6.60
C ARG A 112 -28.31 15.29 -5.69
N THR A 113 -27.26 14.64 -5.20
CA THR A 113 -26.26 15.22 -4.32
C THR A 113 -24.87 15.23 -4.96
N SER A 114 -24.00 16.12 -4.48
CA SER A 114 -22.58 16.11 -4.86
C SER A 114 -21.91 14.77 -4.52
N LYS A 115 -22.32 14.14 -3.41
CA LYS A 115 -21.80 12.83 -2.97
C LYS A 115 -22.20 11.71 -3.95
N GLU A 116 -23.47 11.65 -4.39
CA GLU A 116 -23.89 10.71 -5.44
C GLU A 116 -23.09 10.91 -6.74
N LYS A 117 -22.78 12.16 -7.08
CA LYS A 117 -21.93 12.46 -8.24
C LYS A 117 -20.47 12.01 -8.03
N GLN A 118 -19.93 12.14 -6.81
CA GLN A 118 -18.58 11.68 -6.44
C GLN A 118 -18.47 10.15 -6.40
N SER A 119 -19.54 9.43 -6.03
CA SER A 119 -19.59 7.97 -6.08
C SER A 119 -19.41 7.40 -7.50
N GLY A 120 -19.58 8.24 -8.53
CA GLY A 120 -19.38 7.89 -9.92
C GLY A 120 -20.61 7.27 -10.59
N ALA A 121 -20.63 7.34 -11.92
CA ALA A 121 -21.60 6.64 -12.76
C ALA A 121 -21.40 5.10 -12.64
N PRO A 122 -22.44 4.25 -12.87
CA PRO A 122 -23.64 4.55 -13.64
C PRO A 122 -24.81 5.12 -12.82
N PHE A 123 -25.60 6.02 -13.41
CA PHE A 123 -26.74 6.67 -12.74
C PHE A 123 -28.08 5.98 -13.05
N ILE A 124 -28.21 4.72 -12.61
CA ILE A 124 -29.38 3.86 -12.87
C ILE A 124 -30.23 3.77 -11.59
N CYS A 125 -31.56 3.74 -11.72
CA CYS A 125 -32.48 3.76 -10.57
C CYS A 125 -32.37 2.52 -9.66
N THR A 126 -31.89 1.39 -10.18
CA THR A 126 -31.38 0.27 -9.38
C THR A 126 -29.87 0.21 -9.54
N ALA A 127 -29.12 0.46 -8.48
CA ALA A 127 -27.68 0.32 -8.50
C ALA A 127 -27.29 -1.14 -8.82
N PRO A 128 -26.41 -1.40 -9.80
CA PRO A 128 -25.79 -2.72 -9.95
C PRO A 128 -24.97 -3.04 -8.69
N LEU A 129 -24.90 -4.33 -8.35
CA LEU A 129 -23.98 -4.81 -7.30
C LEU A 129 -22.52 -4.53 -7.71
N LYS A 130 -22.22 -4.75 -8.98
CA LYS A 130 -20.91 -4.56 -9.63
C LYS A 130 -21.05 -4.60 -11.15
N PHE A 131 -19.99 -4.23 -11.87
CA PHE A 131 -19.98 -4.22 -13.32
C PHE A 131 -18.58 -4.46 -13.91
N LYS A 132 -18.53 -4.79 -15.20
CA LYS A 132 -17.29 -4.92 -16.00
C LYS A 132 -17.49 -4.38 -17.40
N PHE A 133 -16.46 -3.76 -17.96
CA PHE A 133 -16.43 -3.47 -19.40
C PHE A 133 -16.34 -4.77 -20.22
N ALA A 134 -16.99 -4.80 -21.37
CA ALA A 134 -17.03 -5.96 -22.25
C ALA A 134 -15.63 -6.34 -22.78
N ASN A 135 -14.74 -5.36 -22.93
CA ASN A 135 -13.36 -5.57 -23.37
C ASN A 135 -12.41 -6.07 -22.27
N TYR A 136 -12.85 -6.20 -21.01
CA TYR A 136 -12.01 -6.51 -19.86
C TYR A 136 -11.14 -7.77 -20.04
N SER A 137 -11.73 -8.90 -20.45
CA SER A 137 -11.02 -10.16 -20.67
C SER A 137 -10.50 -10.35 -22.10
N ASN A 138 -10.96 -9.53 -23.05
CA ASN A 138 -10.65 -9.65 -24.45
C ASN A 138 -10.59 -8.28 -25.13
N GLY A 139 -9.37 -7.74 -25.29
CA GLY A 139 -9.13 -6.48 -25.98
C GLY A 139 -9.56 -6.46 -27.46
N LYS A 140 -9.88 -7.62 -28.07
CA LYS A 140 -10.44 -7.71 -29.44
C LYS A 140 -11.96 -7.62 -29.50
N TYR A 141 -12.65 -7.40 -28.38
CA TYR A 141 -14.11 -7.28 -28.33
C TYR A 141 -14.65 -6.25 -29.34
N THR A 142 -14.02 -5.08 -29.44
CA THR A 142 -14.41 -3.99 -30.37
C THR A 142 -14.33 -4.37 -31.85
N LYS A 143 -13.54 -5.38 -32.20
CA LYS A 143 -13.41 -5.88 -33.57
C LYS A 143 -14.31 -7.07 -33.85
N THR A 144 -14.56 -7.89 -32.83
CA THR A 144 -15.21 -9.20 -32.98
C THR A 144 -16.66 -9.20 -32.56
N GLY A 145 -17.07 -8.23 -31.74
CA GLY A 145 -18.36 -8.18 -31.11
C GLY A 145 -18.61 -9.29 -30.10
N LYS A 146 -17.58 -10.05 -29.70
CA LYS A 146 -17.72 -11.27 -28.90
C LYS A 146 -16.70 -11.33 -27.77
N THR A 147 -17.16 -11.71 -26.59
CA THR A 147 -16.32 -11.84 -25.40
C THR A 147 -17.01 -12.73 -24.36
N SER A 148 -16.23 -13.17 -23.38
CA SER A 148 -16.71 -13.93 -22.23
C SER A 148 -16.17 -13.28 -20.95
N LEU A 149 -17.06 -12.93 -20.04
CA LEU A 149 -16.72 -12.35 -18.73
C LEU A 149 -17.00 -13.37 -17.64
N LYS A 150 -16.16 -13.39 -16.60
CA LYS A 150 -16.39 -14.20 -15.40
C LYS A 150 -16.68 -13.30 -14.22
N PHE A 151 -17.72 -13.62 -13.47
CA PHE A 151 -18.11 -12.96 -12.23
C PHE A 151 -18.13 -13.98 -11.10
N ARG A 152 -17.59 -13.63 -9.93
CA ARG A 152 -17.74 -14.39 -8.70
C ARG A 152 -18.90 -13.81 -7.91
N LEU A 153 -20.04 -14.50 -7.87
CA LEU A 153 -21.21 -14.05 -7.11
C LEU A 153 -21.15 -14.59 -5.69
N ILE A 154 -21.52 -13.78 -4.71
CA ILE A 154 -21.74 -14.21 -3.32
C ILE A 154 -23.24 -14.37 -3.06
N ASN A 155 -23.62 -15.29 -2.18
CA ASN A 155 -25.01 -15.45 -1.77
C ASN A 155 -25.40 -14.37 -0.77
N GLN A 156 -25.95 -13.28 -1.28
CA GLN A 156 -26.43 -12.16 -0.48
C GLN A 156 -27.95 -12.03 -0.58
N ARG A 157 -28.67 -13.16 -0.58
CA ARG A 157 -30.12 -13.24 -0.82
C ARG A 157 -30.48 -12.86 -2.26
N GLY A 158 -31.78 -12.80 -2.55
CA GLY A 158 -32.29 -12.42 -3.87
C GLY A 158 -31.84 -13.36 -5.00
N ASP A 159 -32.28 -13.03 -6.20
CA ASP A 159 -31.79 -13.60 -7.45
C ASP A 159 -30.94 -12.57 -8.20
N PHE A 160 -30.30 -13.00 -9.28
CA PHE A 160 -29.37 -12.22 -10.07
C PHE A 160 -29.79 -12.15 -11.53
N SER A 161 -29.62 -10.99 -12.15
CA SER A 161 -29.59 -10.85 -13.60
C SER A 161 -28.35 -10.08 -14.03
N PHE A 162 -27.89 -10.37 -15.23
CA PHE A 162 -26.83 -9.63 -15.91
C PHE A 162 -27.45 -8.82 -17.03
N ALA A 163 -27.16 -7.52 -17.06
CA ALA A 163 -27.65 -6.60 -18.07
C ALA A 163 -26.48 -5.99 -18.84
N PHE A 164 -26.63 -5.97 -20.16
CA PHE A 164 -25.62 -5.54 -21.11
C PHE A 164 -26.01 -4.17 -21.63
N PHE A 165 -25.09 -3.22 -21.53
CA PHE A 165 -25.28 -1.82 -21.86
C PHE A 165 -24.24 -1.33 -22.89
N SER A 166 -24.63 -0.33 -23.67
CA SER A 166 -23.74 0.49 -24.50
C SER A 166 -23.81 1.97 -24.09
N GLY A 167 -22.89 2.80 -24.60
CA GLY A 167 -22.88 4.25 -24.34
C GLY A 167 -22.20 4.65 -23.02
N GLY A 168 -21.40 3.76 -22.45
CA GLY A 168 -20.62 4.00 -21.23
C GLY A 168 -21.47 4.04 -19.96
N LEU A 169 -20.82 4.41 -18.85
CA LEU A 169 -21.46 4.48 -17.53
C LEU A 169 -22.32 5.74 -17.39
N GLU A 170 -21.92 6.85 -18.01
CA GLU A 170 -22.60 8.15 -17.91
C GLU A 170 -23.93 8.20 -18.67
N ASN A 171 -24.01 7.52 -19.83
CA ASN A 171 -25.20 7.52 -20.69
C ASN A 171 -25.61 6.09 -21.07
N PRO A 172 -25.88 5.22 -20.08
CA PRO A 172 -26.04 3.80 -20.33
C PRO A 172 -27.34 3.52 -21.10
N LYS A 173 -27.22 2.71 -22.15
CA LYS A 173 -28.34 2.23 -22.97
C LYS A 173 -28.46 0.74 -22.82
N LEU A 174 -29.58 0.26 -22.28
CA LEU A 174 -29.81 -1.16 -22.11
C LEU A 174 -30.03 -1.83 -23.47
N ILE A 175 -29.18 -2.80 -23.82
CA ILE A 175 -29.22 -3.51 -25.11
C ILE A 175 -29.62 -4.99 -24.99
N SER A 176 -29.36 -5.65 -23.85
CA SER A 176 -29.75 -7.05 -23.63
C SER A 176 -29.77 -7.42 -22.14
N VAL A 177 -30.63 -8.36 -21.72
CA VAL A 177 -30.69 -8.89 -20.35
C VAL A 177 -30.64 -10.41 -20.39
N SER A 178 -29.92 -11.00 -19.45
CA SER A 178 -29.74 -12.44 -19.34
C SER A 178 -30.91 -13.14 -18.64
N LYS A 179 -30.87 -14.48 -18.61
CA LYS A 179 -31.76 -15.27 -17.75
C LYS A 179 -31.36 -15.09 -16.28
N TYR A 180 -32.33 -15.28 -15.39
CA TYR A 180 -32.10 -15.20 -13.95
C TYR A 180 -31.24 -16.36 -13.46
N VAL A 181 -30.42 -16.06 -12.46
CA VAL A 181 -29.57 -17.00 -11.76
C VAL A 181 -29.84 -16.83 -10.27
N ALA A 182 -29.91 -17.90 -9.50
CA ALA A 182 -30.15 -17.82 -8.05
C ALA A 182 -29.40 -18.92 -7.32
N PHE A 183 -29.01 -18.67 -6.06
CA PHE A 183 -28.53 -19.74 -5.19
C PHE A 183 -29.66 -20.72 -4.85
N SER A 184 -29.30 -21.97 -4.58
CA SER A 184 -30.22 -23.05 -4.18
C SER A 184 -31.05 -22.68 -2.96
N ASN A 185 -30.41 -22.00 -2.00
CA ASN A 185 -31.06 -21.35 -0.87
C ASN A 185 -30.55 -19.91 -0.72
N PRO A 186 -31.23 -18.91 -1.32
CA PRO A 186 -30.84 -17.50 -1.14
C PRO A 186 -30.99 -17.02 0.31
N LYS A 187 -31.78 -17.72 1.14
CA LYS A 187 -32.04 -17.34 2.54
C LYS A 187 -31.04 -17.95 3.53
N ALA A 188 -30.05 -18.72 3.06
CA ALA A 188 -29.11 -19.44 3.91
C ALA A 188 -28.45 -18.55 5.00
N PRO A 189 -28.16 -19.08 6.20
CA PRO A 189 -27.38 -18.36 7.21
C PRO A 189 -25.91 -18.28 6.81
N LEU A 190 -25.40 -17.05 6.64
CA LEU A 190 -24.09 -16.80 6.03
C LEU A 190 -23.29 -15.72 6.78
N TYR A 191 -21.99 -15.73 6.51
CA TYR A 191 -21.01 -14.71 6.90
C TYR A 191 -21.02 -14.40 8.41
N PRO A 192 -20.80 -15.41 9.28
CA PRO A 192 -20.73 -15.17 10.71
C PRO A 192 -19.50 -14.35 11.07
N ARG A 193 -19.69 -13.38 11.96
CA ARG A 193 -18.65 -12.57 12.58
C ARG A 193 -18.72 -12.69 14.10
N LEU A 194 -17.57 -12.98 14.69
CA LEU A 194 -17.36 -13.09 16.12
C LEU A 194 -17.05 -11.71 16.70
N ALA A 195 -17.58 -11.42 17.88
CA ALA A 195 -17.21 -10.24 18.65
C ALA A 195 -17.25 -10.56 20.15
N LEU A 196 -16.36 -9.95 20.92
CA LEU A 196 -16.33 -10.08 22.37
C LEU A 196 -17.64 -9.56 22.98
N GLY A 197 -18.14 -10.29 23.99
CA GLY A 197 -19.36 -9.93 24.72
C GLY A 197 -19.11 -8.90 25.82
N LYS A 198 -20.16 -8.63 26.60
CA LYS A 198 -20.10 -7.70 27.76
C LYS A 198 -19.26 -8.22 28.94
N SER A 199 -18.89 -9.49 28.92
CA SER A 199 -17.96 -10.12 29.86
C SER A 199 -17.00 -11.02 29.09
N TRP A 200 -15.82 -11.26 29.67
CA TRP A 200 -14.74 -12.01 29.02
C TRP A 200 -15.13 -13.45 28.63
N ASP A 201 -16.07 -14.05 29.35
CA ASP A 201 -16.57 -15.41 29.16
C ASP A 201 -17.78 -15.48 28.21
N ILE A 202 -18.05 -14.40 27.47
CA ILE A 202 -19.09 -14.32 26.45
C ILE A 202 -18.48 -14.00 25.10
N MET A 203 -18.75 -14.85 24.10
CA MET A 203 -18.51 -14.57 22.68
C MET A 203 -19.85 -14.40 21.98
N THR A 204 -19.94 -13.43 21.08
CA THR A 204 -21.12 -13.27 20.23
C THR A 204 -20.86 -13.82 18.85
N VAL A 205 -21.88 -14.44 18.25
CA VAL A 205 -21.87 -14.85 16.83
C VAL A 205 -22.97 -14.06 16.15
N THR A 206 -22.60 -13.14 15.25
CA THR A 206 -23.55 -12.38 14.44
C THR A 206 -23.50 -12.84 13.00
N TRP A 207 -24.63 -13.14 12.37
CA TRP A 207 -24.69 -13.61 10.97
C TRP A 207 -25.89 -13.02 10.23
N THR A 208 -25.90 -13.16 8.91
CA THR A 208 -26.99 -12.66 8.05
C THR A 208 -27.76 -13.83 7.44
N SER A 209 -29.09 -13.72 7.33
CA SER A 209 -29.92 -14.67 6.59
C SER A 209 -31.11 -13.99 5.91
N GLY A 210 -31.87 -14.76 5.11
CA GLY A 210 -33.13 -14.30 4.53
C GLY A 210 -34.38 -14.75 5.29
N TYR A 211 -34.23 -15.35 6.49
CA TYR A 211 -35.33 -15.82 7.32
C TYR A 211 -35.65 -14.82 8.42
N ASN A 212 -36.88 -14.33 8.42
CA ASN A 212 -37.41 -13.59 9.55
C ASN A 212 -37.84 -14.53 10.69
N ILE A 213 -38.08 -13.99 11.88
CA ILE A 213 -38.46 -14.75 13.08
C ILE A 213 -39.84 -15.43 12.99
N ASP A 214 -40.71 -14.98 12.08
CA ASP A 214 -41.99 -15.64 11.77
C ASP A 214 -41.82 -16.79 10.77
N GLU A 215 -40.70 -16.84 10.04
CA GLU A 215 -40.36 -17.93 9.12
C GLU A 215 -39.53 -19.03 9.79
N ALA A 216 -38.56 -18.63 10.63
CA ALA A 216 -37.65 -19.54 11.32
C ALA A 216 -37.20 -19.01 12.69
N VAL A 217 -36.97 -19.91 13.65
CA VAL A 217 -36.33 -19.60 14.92
C VAL A 217 -34.81 -19.71 14.76
N PRO A 218 -34.04 -18.60 14.85
CA PRO A 218 -32.60 -18.63 14.70
C PRO A 218 -31.90 -19.07 16.00
N PHE A 219 -30.86 -19.89 15.85
CA PHE A 219 -30.03 -20.35 16.95
C PHE A 219 -28.60 -20.63 16.50
N VAL A 220 -27.68 -20.75 17.45
CA VAL A 220 -26.34 -21.29 17.24
C VAL A 220 -26.21 -22.60 17.99
N GLU A 221 -25.83 -23.66 17.28
CA GLU A 221 -25.45 -24.93 17.88
C GLU A 221 -23.93 -24.94 18.07
N TRP A 222 -23.46 -25.10 19.31
CA TRP A 222 -22.04 -24.94 19.62
C TRP A 222 -21.61 -25.77 20.83
N GLY A 223 -20.30 -25.95 20.98
CA GLY A 223 -19.71 -26.66 22.09
C GLY A 223 -18.25 -27.01 21.81
N TRP A 224 -17.57 -27.54 22.82
CA TRP A 224 -16.16 -27.91 22.68
C TRP A 224 -16.03 -29.13 21.78
N LYS A 225 -14.88 -29.25 21.13
CA LYS A 225 -14.61 -30.36 20.22
C LYS A 225 -14.71 -31.70 20.97
N GLY A 226 -15.65 -32.56 20.58
CA GLY A 226 -15.88 -33.88 21.17
C GLY A 226 -16.88 -33.93 22.34
N GLN A 227 -17.50 -32.81 22.70
CA GLN A 227 -18.57 -32.75 23.72
C GLN A 227 -19.96 -32.58 23.08
N VAL A 228 -21.00 -32.83 23.91
CA VAL A 228 -22.40 -32.60 23.52
C VAL A 228 -22.58 -31.13 23.14
N GLN A 229 -23.09 -30.89 21.94
CA GLN A 229 -23.37 -29.54 21.45
C GLN A 229 -24.64 -29.00 22.13
N GLN A 230 -24.62 -27.75 22.54
CA GLN A 230 -25.75 -27.01 23.09
C GLN A 230 -26.28 -25.99 22.09
N ARG A 231 -27.50 -25.47 22.32
CA ARG A 231 -28.12 -24.46 21.47
C ARG A 231 -28.31 -23.15 22.24
N SER A 232 -27.81 -22.05 21.67
CA SER A 232 -28.06 -20.70 22.16
C SER A 232 -28.99 -19.96 21.20
N PRO A 233 -30.09 -19.33 21.69
CA PRO A 233 -30.99 -18.55 20.85
C PRO A 233 -30.29 -17.31 20.30
N ALA A 234 -30.81 -16.74 19.21
CA ALA A 234 -30.35 -15.46 18.68
C ALA A 234 -31.45 -14.40 18.69
N GLY A 235 -31.06 -13.17 19.02
CA GLY A 235 -31.87 -11.99 18.74
C GLY A 235 -31.77 -11.63 17.27
N THR A 236 -32.84 -11.10 16.68
CA THR A 236 -32.88 -10.74 15.25
C THR A 236 -33.16 -9.26 15.08
N LEU A 237 -32.37 -8.60 14.24
CA LEU A 237 -32.52 -7.20 13.86
C LEU A 237 -32.56 -7.08 12.32
N THR A 238 -33.12 -5.99 11.84
CA THR A 238 -33.07 -5.57 10.44
C THR A 238 -33.28 -4.07 10.36
N PHE A 239 -33.07 -3.49 9.18
CA PHE A 239 -33.39 -2.10 8.89
C PHE A 239 -34.07 -2.02 7.51
N HIS A 240 -34.81 -0.93 7.29
CA HIS A 240 -35.59 -0.72 6.08
C HIS A 240 -35.14 0.56 5.37
N ARG A 241 -35.61 0.72 4.12
CA ARG A 241 -35.26 1.87 3.27
C ARG A 241 -35.44 3.20 3.99
N ASN A 242 -36.55 3.36 4.71
CA ASN A 242 -36.90 4.60 5.39
C ASN A 242 -36.13 4.83 6.70
N THR A 243 -35.37 3.84 7.16
CA THR A 243 -34.43 3.99 8.29
C THR A 243 -33.19 4.78 7.86
N MET A 244 -32.83 4.75 6.57
CA MET A 244 -31.71 5.54 6.02
C MET A 244 -32.05 7.04 6.03
N CYS A 245 -31.08 7.87 6.37
CA CYS A 245 -31.25 9.32 6.49
C CYS A 245 -31.30 10.04 5.14
N GLY A 246 -30.66 9.50 4.09
CA GLY A 246 -30.59 10.19 2.80
C GLY A 246 -30.08 9.35 1.64
N SER A 247 -29.78 10.00 0.53
CA SER A 247 -29.33 9.38 -0.71
C SER A 247 -27.80 9.20 -0.74
N PRO A 248 -27.26 8.13 -1.38
CA PRO A 248 -27.95 7.05 -2.11
C PRO A 248 -28.61 5.97 -1.25
N ALA A 249 -28.32 5.87 0.05
CA ALA A 249 -28.80 4.80 0.95
C ALA A 249 -30.33 4.59 0.92
N ARG A 250 -31.10 5.69 0.95
CA ARG A 250 -32.57 5.70 0.94
C ARG A 250 -33.16 5.53 -0.47
N THR A 251 -32.36 5.73 -1.53
CA THR A 251 -32.83 5.80 -2.92
C THR A 251 -32.21 4.72 -3.80
N VAL A 252 -31.27 5.06 -4.68
CA VAL A 252 -30.73 4.19 -5.74
C VAL A 252 -29.83 3.09 -5.20
N GLY A 253 -29.13 3.35 -4.09
CA GLY A 253 -28.22 2.39 -3.45
C GLY A 253 -28.90 1.44 -2.47
N TRP A 254 -30.21 1.63 -2.20
CA TRP A 254 -30.94 0.75 -1.30
C TRP A 254 -31.00 -0.68 -1.82
N ARG A 255 -30.61 -1.62 -0.95
CA ARG A 255 -30.85 -3.05 -1.10
C ARG A 255 -31.27 -3.63 0.24
N ASP A 256 -32.22 -4.57 0.21
CA ASP A 256 -32.71 -5.21 1.44
C ASP A 256 -31.59 -6.02 2.14
N PRO A 257 -31.32 -5.76 3.43
CA PRO A 257 -30.22 -6.40 4.17
C PRO A 257 -30.58 -7.82 4.66
N GLY A 258 -31.82 -8.28 4.50
CA GLY A 258 -32.33 -9.48 5.14
C GLY A 258 -32.44 -9.31 6.65
N PHE A 259 -32.03 -10.33 7.38
CA PHE A 259 -32.13 -10.38 8.84
C PHE A 259 -30.76 -10.69 9.44
N ILE A 260 -30.38 -9.90 10.45
CA ILE A 260 -29.12 -10.01 11.15
C ILE A 260 -29.43 -10.64 12.51
N HIS A 261 -28.80 -11.78 12.79
CA HIS A 261 -29.03 -12.53 14.01
C HIS A 261 -27.78 -12.51 14.88
N THR A 262 -27.94 -12.29 16.19
CA THR A 262 -26.83 -12.33 17.15
C THR A 262 -27.14 -13.32 18.27
N SER A 263 -26.32 -14.36 18.41
CA SER A 263 -26.36 -15.31 19.52
C SER A 263 -25.24 -15.04 20.52
N PHE A 264 -25.51 -15.31 21.79
CA PHE A 264 -24.57 -15.12 22.90
C PHE A 264 -24.13 -16.49 23.43
N LEU A 265 -22.86 -16.81 23.23
CA LEU A 265 -22.22 -18.03 23.70
C LEU A 265 -21.59 -17.69 25.06
N LYS A 266 -22.25 -18.13 26.14
CA LYS A 266 -21.92 -17.77 27.53
C LYS A 266 -21.18 -18.89 28.24
N ASP A 267 -20.63 -18.60 29.42
CA ASP A 267 -19.96 -19.55 30.29
C ASP A 267 -18.76 -20.20 29.61
N LEU A 268 -18.02 -19.41 28.81
CA LEU A 268 -16.84 -19.87 28.08
C LEU A 268 -15.68 -20.15 29.04
N TRP A 269 -15.00 -21.25 28.78
CA TRP A 269 -13.75 -21.57 29.46
C TRP A 269 -12.60 -20.92 28.69
N PRO A 270 -11.63 -20.31 29.39
CA PRO A 270 -10.59 -19.53 28.73
C PRO A 270 -9.70 -20.45 27.88
N ASN A 271 -9.33 -19.99 26.68
CA ASN A 271 -8.43 -20.68 25.76
C ASN A 271 -8.94 -22.00 25.15
N VAL A 272 -10.22 -22.32 25.28
CA VAL A 272 -10.78 -23.57 24.76
C VAL A 272 -11.20 -23.43 23.30
N GLU A 273 -10.85 -24.40 22.46
CA GLU A 273 -11.39 -24.50 21.10
C GLU A 273 -12.85 -25.00 21.13
N SER A 274 -13.73 -24.20 20.56
CA SER A 274 -15.14 -24.51 20.39
C SER A 274 -15.51 -24.51 18.92
N THR A 275 -16.45 -25.38 18.54
CA THR A 275 -17.05 -25.37 17.20
C THR A 275 -18.46 -24.84 17.27
N TYR A 276 -18.94 -24.26 16.18
CA TYR A 276 -20.31 -23.76 16.09
C TYR A 276 -20.91 -23.89 14.69
N LYS A 277 -22.24 -23.92 14.62
CA LYS A 277 -23.05 -23.86 13.40
C LYS A 277 -24.22 -22.91 13.59
N LEU A 278 -24.57 -22.19 12.53
CA LEU A 278 -25.73 -21.32 12.47
C LEU A 278 -26.94 -22.16 12.08
N GLY A 279 -28.03 -22.02 12.82
CA GLY A 279 -29.23 -22.82 12.64
C GLY A 279 -30.49 -21.98 12.53
N HIS A 280 -31.42 -22.45 11.70
CA HIS A 280 -32.76 -21.88 11.54
C HIS A 280 -33.77 -23.02 11.58
N LEU A 281 -34.59 -23.06 12.63
CA LEU A 281 -35.70 -24.02 12.75
C LEU A 281 -36.93 -23.42 12.09
N LEU A 282 -37.28 -23.94 10.91
CA LEU A 282 -38.42 -23.48 10.12
C LEU A 282 -39.75 -23.87 10.78
N SER A 283 -40.80 -23.11 10.47
CA SER A 283 -42.16 -23.35 10.98
C SER A 283 -42.73 -24.74 10.66
N ASN A 284 -42.21 -25.40 9.61
CA ASN A 284 -42.55 -26.78 9.23
C ASN A 284 -41.76 -27.86 10.00
N GLY A 285 -40.90 -27.47 10.95
CA GLY A 285 -40.07 -28.37 11.76
C GLY A 285 -38.73 -28.77 11.13
N SER A 286 -38.46 -28.41 9.88
CA SER A 286 -37.15 -28.65 9.26
C SER A 286 -36.10 -27.63 9.73
N VAL A 287 -34.83 -28.03 9.70
CA VAL A 287 -33.72 -27.19 10.20
C VAL A 287 -32.76 -26.90 9.05
N VAL A 288 -32.48 -25.62 8.81
CA VAL A 288 -31.41 -25.18 7.90
C VAL A 288 -30.17 -24.91 8.74
N MET A 289 -29.05 -25.55 8.40
CA MET A 289 -27.78 -25.42 9.11
C MET A 289 -26.69 -24.88 8.17
N SER A 290 -25.79 -24.05 8.69
CA SER A 290 -24.57 -23.64 7.99
C SER A 290 -23.51 -24.74 7.96
N LYS A 291 -22.40 -24.47 7.25
CA LYS A 291 -21.11 -25.15 7.48
C LYS A 291 -20.66 -24.98 8.94
N GLN A 292 -19.77 -25.86 9.39
CA GLN A 292 -19.20 -25.80 10.74
C GLN A 292 -18.04 -24.80 10.77
N TYR A 293 -17.99 -24.01 11.83
CA TYR A 293 -16.93 -23.05 12.13
C TYR A 293 -16.29 -23.38 13.48
N SER A 294 -15.18 -22.72 13.79
CA SER A 294 -14.46 -22.91 15.06
C SER A 294 -13.76 -21.64 15.50
N PHE A 295 -13.71 -21.43 16.82
CA PHE A 295 -12.98 -20.34 17.43
C PHE A 295 -12.31 -20.80 18.73
N LYS A 296 -11.32 -20.04 19.19
CA LYS A 296 -10.72 -20.20 20.52
C LYS A 296 -11.28 -19.14 21.45
N SER A 297 -11.83 -19.56 22.59
CA SER A 297 -12.34 -18.63 23.61
C SER A 297 -11.22 -17.72 24.14
N PRO A 298 -11.51 -16.45 24.44
CA PRO A 298 -10.49 -15.49 24.87
C PRO A 298 -9.86 -15.91 26.20
N PRO A 299 -8.62 -15.48 26.48
CA PRO A 299 -8.02 -15.59 27.81
C PRO A 299 -8.86 -14.86 28.86
N PHE A 300 -8.81 -15.31 30.11
CA PHE A 300 -9.41 -14.51 31.18
C PHE A 300 -8.62 -13.19 31.39
N PRO A 301 -9.25 -12.11 31.87
CA PRO A 301 -8.57 -10.82 32.08
C PRO A 301 -7.38 -10.93 33.05
N GLY A 302 -6.20 -10.61 32.54
CA GLY A 302 -4.91 -10.73 33.21
C GLY A 302 -4.23 -12.09 33.16
N GLN A 303 -4.68 -13.00 32.30
CA GLN A 303 -3.97 -14.24 32.05
C GLN A 303 -2.60 -13.98 31.41
N GLU A 304 -1.55 -14.56 31.99
CA GLU A 304 -0.21 -14.56 31.42
C GLU A 304 -0.12 -15.60 30.29
N SER A 305 -0.24 -15.14 29.05
CA SER A 305 -0.03 -15.92 27.85
C SER A 305 0.41 -15.02 26.69
N LEU A 306 1.01 -15.59 25.65
CA LEU A 306 1.20 -14.84 24.41
C LEU A 306 -0.17 -14.48 23.81
N GLN A 307 -0.36 -13.20 23.50
CA GLN A 307 -1.60 -12.62 23.00
C GLN A 307 -1.26 -11.65 21.87
N ARG A 308 -1.85 -11.86 20.70
CA ARG A 308 -1.48 -11.18 19.45
C ARG A 308 -2.70 -10.48 18.88
N ILE A 309 -2.67 -9.15 18.95
CA ILE A 309 -3.78 -8.29 18.54
C ILE A 309 -3.37 -7.52 17.30
N VAL A 310 -4.24 -7.48 16.29
CA VAL A 310 -4.05 -6.68 15.08
C VAL A 310 -5.02 -5.49 15.11
N ILE A 311 -4.52 -4.28 14.80
CA ILE A 311 -5.29 -3.04 14.80
C ILE A 311 -5.00 -2.27 13.50
N PHE A 312 -6.03 -1.84 12.77
CA PHE A 312 -5.93 -1.00 11.57
C PHE A 312 -7.26 -0.29 11.30
N GLY A 313 -7.25 0.80 10.53
CA GLY A 313 -8.46 1.46 10.02
C GLY A 313 -8.62 1.27 8.51
N ASP A 314 -9.76 1.69 7.96
CA ASP A 314 -9.85 2.13 6.57
C ASP A 314 -9.64 1.05 5.49
N MET A 315 -9.88 -0.22 5.82
CA MET A 315 -9.58 -1.34 4.92
C MET A 315 -10.46 -1.35 3.67
N GLY A 316 -11.74 -0.98 3.79
CA GLY A 316 -12.69 -1.04 2.69
C GLY A 316 -12.94 -2.44 2.13
N LYS A 317 -13.39 -2.48 0.88
CA LYS A 317 -13.70 -3.71 0.14
C LYS A 317 -13.15 -3.64 -1.27
N GLN A 318 -13.02 -4.80 -1.92
CA GLN A 318 -12.71 -4.86 -3.35
C GLN A 318 -13.14 -6.21 -3.95
N GLU A 319 -13.50 -6.21 -5.24
CA GLU A 319 -13.96 -7.41 -5.94
C GLU A 319 -12.83 -8.36 -6.34
N ARG A 320 -12.85 -9.59 -5.79
CA ARG A 320 -11.85 -10.64 -6.10
C ARG A 320 -11.81 -11.06 -7.57
N ASP A 321 -12.89 -10.80 -8.32
CA ASP A 321 -12.93 -11.11 -9.75
C ASP A 321 -12.42 -9.96 -10.65
N GLY A 322 -12.04 -8.82 -10.06
CA GLY A 322 -11.60 -7.62 -10.77
C GLY A 322 -12.74 -6.80 -11.38
N SER A 323 -13.98 -7.01 -10.92
CA SER A 323 -15.12 -6.15 -11.21
C SER A 323 -14.90 -4.74 -10.68
N ASN A 324 -15.48 -3.78 -11.39
CA ASN A 324 -15.65 -2.42 -10.88
C ASN A 324 -17.01 -2.32 -10.16
N GLU A 325 -17.17 -1.33 -9.30
CA GLU A 325 -18.34 -1.11 -8.46
C GLU A 325 -18.35 0.33 -7.91
N TYR A 326 -19.41 0.74 -7.20
CA TYR A 326 -19.42 2.07 -6.57
C TYR A 326 -18.37 2.16 -5.47
N ALA A 327 -17.83 3.37 -5.26
CA ALA A 327 -16.81 3.63 -4.25
C ALA A 327 -15.62 2.64 -4.31
N ASP A 328 -15.16 2.29 -5.51
CA ASP A 328 -14.02 1.38 -5.73
C ASP A 328 -12.67 2.13 -5.68
N TYR A 329 -12.30 2.60 -4.48
CA TYR A 329 -11.07 3.38 -4.24
C TYR A 329 -10.21 2.82 -3.10
N GLN A 330 -10.36 1.53 -2.76
CA GLN A 330 -9.59 0.86 -1.69
C GLN A 330 -8.68 -0.25 -2.23
N PRO A 331 -7.65 0.08 -3.04
CA PRO A 331 -6.84 -0.92 -3.74
C PRO A 331 -6.03 -1.85 -2.82
N GLY A 332 -5.82 -1.48 -1.55
CA GLY A 332 -5.12 -2.30 -0.55
C GLY A 332 -6.02 -3.29 0.20
N SER A 333 -7.33 -3.30 -0.06
CA SER A 333 -8.32 -4.04 0.73
C SER A 333 -8.11 -5.56 0.69
N LEU A 334 -7.98 -6.14 -0.52
CA LEU A 334 -7.75 -7.58 -0.68
C LEU A 334 -6.37 -8.00 -0.16
N MET A 335 -5.34 -7.17 -0.36
CA MET A 335 -3.99 -7.46 0.13
C MET A 335 -3.96 -7.54 1.66
N THR A 336 -4.61 -6.58 2.34
CA THR A 336 -4.74 -6.58 3.79
C THR A 336 -5.51 -7.83 4.26
N THR A 337 -6.67 -8.09 3.65
CA THR A 337 -7.50 -9.26 3.96
C THR A 337 -6.72 -10.57 3.80
N ASP A 338 -6.03 -10.77 2.67
CA ASP A 338 -5.32 -12.01 2.36
C ASP A 338 -4.08 -12.19 3.24
N THR A 339 -3.42 -11.10 3.64
CA THR A 339 -2.30 -11.12 4.60
C THR A 339 -2.77 -11.59 5.98
N LEU A 340 -3.90 -11.05 6.46
CA LEU A 340 -4.48 -11.47 7.74
C LEU A 340 -4.94 -12.93 7.72
N ILE A 341 -5.56 -13.37 6.62
CA ILE A 341 -5.96 -14.77 6.46
C ILE A 341 -4.74 -15.69 6.50
N LYS A 342 -3.65 -15.30 5.82
CA LYS A 342 -2.42 -16.07 5.77
C LYS A 342 -1.77 -16.21 7.15
N ASP A 343 -1.84 -15.19 7.99
CA ASP A 343 -1.27 -15.19 9.34
C ASP A 343 -2.29 -15.48 10.46
N LEU A 344 -3.50 -15.94 10.11
CA LEU A 344 -4.62 -16.06 11.06
C LEU A 344 -4.35 -17.02 12.23
N ASP A 345 -3.51 -18.03 12.05
CA ASP A 345 -3.09 -18.91 13.15
C ASP A 345 -2.25 -18.16 14.22
N ASN A 346 -1.70 -17.01 13.84
CA ASN A 346 -0.93 -16.12 14.70
C ASN A 346 -1.70 -14.87 15.18
N ILE A 347 -3.00 -14.80 14.94
CA ILE A 347 -3.83 -13.66 15.31
C ILE A 347 -4.90 -14.14 16.30
N ASP A 348 -5.00 -13.46 17.44
CA ASP A 348 -5.92 -13.83 18.52
C ASP A 348 -7.18 -12.94 18.55
N ALA A 349 -7.06 -11.68 18.11
CA ALA A 349 -8.17 -10.76 17.90
C ALA A 349 -7.79 -9.66 16.87
N VAL A 350 -8.80 -9.08 16.22
CA VAL A 350 -8.64 -7.98 15.26
C VAL A 350 -9.51 -6.79 15.68
N PHE A 351 -8.99 -5.58 15.56
CA PHE A 351 -9.71 -4.32 15.73
C PHE A 351 -9.63 -3.50 14.43
N LEU A 352 -10.76 -3.36 13.73
CA LEU A 352 -10.90 -2.48 12.59
C LEU A 352 -11.54 -1.14 13.02
N ILE A 353 -10.73 -0.11 13.15
CA ILE A 353 -11.09 1.13 13.85
C ILE A 353 -11.72 2.18 12.92
N GLY A 354 -12.84 1.80 12.29
CA GLY A 354 -13.68 2.69 11.46
C GLY A 354 -13.34 2.65 9.97
N ASP A 355 -14.24 3.23 9.17
CA ASP A 355 -14.27 3.22 7.72
C ASP A 355 -14.20 1.78 7.16
N LEU A 356 -15.32 1.09 7.37
CA LEU A 356 -15.48 -0.35 7.23
C LEU A 356 -15.51 -0.75 5.74
N PRO A 357 -16.65 -0.70 4.99
CA PRO A 357 -16.64 -1.05 3.57
C PRO A 357 -16.59 0.15 2.62
N TYR A 358 -16.71 1.39 3.08
CA TYR A 358 -16.98 2.55 2.22
C TYR A 358 -18.23 2.37 1.33
N ALA A 359 -19.24 1.66 1.83
CA ALA A 359 -20.47 1.41 1.09
C ALA A 359 -21.17 2.72 0.72
N ASN A 360 -21.11 3.72 1.61
CA ASN A 360 -21.55 5.10 1.38
C ASN A 360 -22.95 5.15 0.76
N GLY A 361 -23.86 4.30 1.25
CA GLY A 361 -25.23 4.18 0.82
C GLY A 361 -25.50 3.20 -0.32
N TYR A 362 -24.49 2.55 -0.90
CA TYR A 362 -24.68 1.40 -1.78
C TYR A 362 -24.71 0.11 -0.95
N ILE A 363 -25.87 -0.14 -0.33
CA ILE A 363 -26.07 -1.09 0.77
C ILE A 363 -25.66 -2.53 0.42
N SER A 364 -25.62 -2.91 -0.86
CA SER A 364 -25.14 -4.24 -1.28
C SER A 364 -23.72 -4.56 -0.82
N GLN A 365 -22.87 -3.56 -0.66
CA GLN A 365 -21.45 -3.70 -0.35
C GLN A 365 -21.20 -4.12 1.11
N TRP A 366 -22.19 -3.97 1.99
CA TRP A 366 -22.12 -4.51 3.35
C TRP A 366 -22.07 -6.04 3.38
N ASP A 367 -22.87 -6.73 2.55
CA ASP A 367 -22.75 -8.19 2.45
C ASP A 367 -21.41 -8.59 1.82
N GLN A 368 -20.96 -7.86 0.80
CA GLN A 368 -19.65 -8.07 0.17
C GLN A 368 -18.52 -8.00 1.19
N PHE A 369 -18.54 -6.97 2.04
CA PHE A 369 -17.56 -6.80 3.08
C PHE A 369 -17.61 -7.94 4.11
N THR A 370 -18.81 -8.29 4.62
CA THR A 370 -18.93 -9.42 5.57
C THR A 370 -18.48 -10.75 4.96
N ALA A 371 -18.70 -10.97 3.66
CA ALA A 371 -18.21 -12.14 2.93
C ALA A 371 -16.68 -12.09 2.70
N GLN A 372 -16.11 -10.91 2.43
CA GLN A 372 -14.68 -10.71 2.25
C GLN A 372 -13.91 -11.05 3.53
N VAL A 373 -14.42 -10.62 4.69
CA VAL A 373 -13.77 -10.81 5.99
C VAL A 373 -14.20 -12.10 6.72
N GLU A 374 -15.20 -12.86 6.23
CA GLU A 374 -15.67 -14.13 6.84
C GLU A 374 -14.51 -15.06 7.26
N PRO A 375 -13.48 -15.30 6.43
CA PRO A 375 -12.41 -16.24 6.81
C PRO A 375 -11.66 -15.83 8.08
N ILE A 376 -11.67 -14.53 8.42
CA ILE A 376 -11.09 -13.97 9.65
C ILE A 376 -12.15 -13.97 10.75
N THR A 377 -13.28 -13.31 10.48
CA THR A 377 -14.29 -12.98 11.50
C THR A 377 -15.07 -14.19 12.01
N SER A 378 -15.09 -15.29 11.26
CA SER A 378 -15.68 -16.55 11.71
C SER A 378 -14.78 -17.36 12.64
N ARG A 379 -13.53 -16.93 12.85
CA ARG A 379 -12.52 -17.65 13.65
C ARG A 379 -11.99 -16.88 14.85
N VAL A 380 -11.79 -15.57 14.69
CA VAL A 380 -11.31 -14.67 15.76
C VAL A 380 -12.28 -13.51 15.96
N PRO A 381 -12.39 -12.96 17.19
CA PRO A 381 -13.19 -11.77 17.41
C PRO A 381 -12.69 -10.61 16.55
N PHE A 382 -13.60 -10.03 15.78
CA PHE A 382 -13.37 -8.90 14.89
C PHE A 382 -14.14 -7.69 15.42
N MET A 383 -13.45 -6.93 16.25
CA MET A 383 -13.96 -5.74 16.91
C MET A 383 -13.90 -4.56 15.94
N ILE A 384 -14.89 -3.68 15.99
CA ILE A 384 -14.95 -2.53 15.08
C ILE A 384 -15.17 -1.23 15.84
N ALA A 385 -14.74 -0.12 15.25
CA ALA A 385 -15.19 1.23 15.60
C ALA A 385 -16.04 1.82 14.46
N SER A 386 -16.73 2.93 14.73
CA SER A 386 -17.45 3.70 13.72
C SER A 386 -16.56 4.83 13.21
N GLY A 387 -16.49 4.99 11.89
CA GLY A 387 -15.84 6.12 11.23
C GLY A 387 -16.82 7.05 10.51
N ASN A 388 -16.29 8.01 9.78
CA ASN A 388 -17.11 9.01 9.10
C ASN A 388 -17.92 8.40 7.95
N HIS A 389 -17.39 7.39 7.27
CA HIS A 389 -18.12 6.67 6.22
C HIS A 389 -19.22 5.76 6.76
N GLU A 390 -19.25 5.46 8.06
CA GLU A 390 -20.38 4.78 8.68
C GLU A 390 -21.47 5.77 9.10
N ARG A 391 -21.07 6.88 9.74
CA ARG A 391 -22.00 7.64 10.61
C ARG A 391 -22.29 9.07 10.17
N THR A 392 -21.38 9.75 9.48
CA THR A 392 -21.51 11.19 9.24
C THR A 392 -22.60 11.52 8.21
N TRP A 393 -23.61 12.26 8.68
CA TRP A 393 -24.74 12.77 7.91
C TRP A 393 -25.37 13.98 8.62
N GLU A 394 -25.81 14.98 7.85
CA GLU A 394 -26.45 16.19 8.40
C GLU A 394 -27.69 15.88 9.24
N ASN A 395 -27.84 16.58 10.38
CA ASN A 395 -28.97 16.43 11.32
C ASN A 395 -29.22 15.00 11.85
N SER A 396 -28.21 14.13 11.78
CA SER A 396 -28.31 12.75 12.27
C SER A 396 -27.83 12.57 13.71
N GLY A 397 -27.29 13.62 14.34
CA GLY A 397 -26.63 13.54 15.65
C GLY A 397 -25.14 13.27 15.61
N SER A 398 -24.53 13.17 14.42
CA SER A 398 -23.07 13.24 14.26
C SER A 398 -22.58 14.65 14.66
N ILE A 399 -21.41 14.74 15.29
CA ILE A 399 -20.75 16.02 15.58
C ILE A 399 -20.21 16.66 14.29
N TYR A 400 -19.91 15.86 13.28
CA TYR A 400 -19.46 16.32 11.97
C TYR A 400 -20.64 16.50 11.02
N ASN A 401 -20.66 17.67 10.38
CA ASN A 401 -21.55 17.93 9.26
C ASN A 401 -20.87 17.46 7.98
N GLY A 402 -21.51 16.55 7.26
CA GLY A 402 -20.97 15.97 6.04
C GLY A 402 -21.92 14.95 5.46
N LEU A 403 -21.52 14.37 4.33
CA LEU A 403 -22.32 13.38 3.58
C LEU A 403 -21.57 12.05 3.44
N ASP A 404 -20.58 11.79 4.29
CA ASP A 404 -19.62 10.68 4.15
C ASP A 404 -20.25 9.32 4.14
N SER A 405 -21.25 9.11 4.99
CA SER A 405 -22.00 7.87 5.05
C SER A 405 -22.95 7.63 3.87
N GLY A 406 -23.13 8.60 2.96
CA GLY A 406 -24.07 8.49 1.83
C GLY A 406 -25.52 8.20 2.25
N GLY A 407 -25.90 8.69 3.43
CA GLY A 407 -27.24 8.59 3.99
C GLY A 407 -27.45 7.38 4.89
N GLU A 408 -26.42 6.57 5.15
CA GLU A 408 -26.49 5.42 6.06
C GLU A 408 -26.64 5.83 7.53
N CYS A 409 -26.01 6.94 7.92
CA CYS A 409 -26.08 7.54 9.25
C CYS A 409 -25.91 6.56 10.42
N GLY A 410 -25.02 5.58 10.27
CA GLY A 410 -24.62 4.60 11.28
C GLY A 410 -25.43 3.30 11.26
N VAL A 411 -26.61 3.29 10.64
CA VAL A 411 -27.60 2.20 10.77
C VAL A 411 -27.06 0.83 10.31
N PRO A 412 -26.36 0.72 9.16
CA PRO A 412 -25.79 -0.57 8.76
C PRO A 412 -24.71 -1.05 9.72
N ALA A 413 -23.75 -0.19 10.08
CA ALA A 413 -22.66 -0.53 10.98
C ALA A 413 -23.16 -1.00 12.36
N GLU A 414 -24.10 -0.25 12.96
CA GLU A 414 -24.67 -0.56 14.27
C GLU A 414 -25.51 -1.84 14.26
N THR A 415 -26.01 -2.29 13.10
CA THR A 415 -26.87 -3.46 12.98
C THR A 415 -26.09 -4.71 12.59
N LEU A 416 -25.26 -4.61 11.56
CA LEU A 416 -24.54 -5.73 10.94
C LEU A 416 -23.43 -6.26 11.83
N TYR A 417 -22.81 -5.40 12.63
CA TYR A 417 -21.77 -5.79 13.58
C TYR A 417 -22.25 -5.60 15.01
N TYR A 418 -21.84 -6.51 15.88
CA TYR A 418 -22.05 -6.41 17.31
C TYR A 418 -20.78 -5.88 17.97
N VAL A 419 -20.95 -4.91 18.86
CA VAL A 419 -19.94 -4.48 19.83
C VAL A 419 -20.59 -4.42 21.21
N PRO A 420 -19.85 -4.64 22.31
CA PRO A 420 -20.41 -4.67 23.66
C PRO A 420 -20.75 -3.28 24.24
N ALA A 421 -21.12 -2.32 23.38
CA ALA A 421 -21.58 -1.00 23.77
C ALA A 421 -22.88 -1.06 24.59
N GLU A 422 -23.04 -0.15 25.54
CA GLU A 422 -24.31 0.03 26.25
C GLU A 422 -25.42 0.47 25.29
N ASN A 423 -25.08 1.38 24.38
CA ASN A 423 -25.92 1.82 23.28
C ASN A 423 -25.14 1.73 21.96
N ARG A 424 -25.55 0.82 21.07
CA ARG A 424 -24.87 0.57 19.79
C ARG A 424 -24.94 1.76 18.82
N ALA A 425 -25.92 2.66 18.96
CA ALA A 425 -25.98 3.88 18.15
C ALA A 425 -24.93 4.93 18.55
N LYS A 426 -24.35 4.80 19.75
CA LYS A 426 -23.25 5.65 20.25
C LYS A 426 -21.87 5.05 20.00
N PHE A 427 -21.80 3.75 19.72
CA PHE A 427 -20.62 3.00 19.27
C PHE A 427 -19.37 2.96 20.17
N TRP A 428 -19.30 3.70 21.27
CA TRP A 428 -18.17 3.57 22.21
C TRP A 428 -18.36 2.39 23.18
N TYR A 429 -17.29 1.65 23.47
CA TYR A 429 -17.32 0.47 24.34
C TYR A 429 -15.94 0.09 24.87
N ALA A 430 -15.95 -0.75 25.92
CA ALA A 430 -14.75 -1.37 26.48
C ALA A 430 -14.69 -2.85 26.09
N ALA A 431 -13.48 -3.38 25.91
CA ALA A 431 -13.28 -4.80 25.65
C ALA A 431 -11.97 -5.31 26.26
N ASP A 432 -11.98 -6.55 26.74
CA ASP A 432 -10.80 -7.21 27.32
C ASP A 432 -10.32 -8.37 26.46
N TYR A 433 -9.01 -8.49 26.30
CA TYR A 433 -8.40 -9.69 25.75
C TYR A 433 -7.14 -10.04 26.55
N GLY A 434 -7.26 -10.93 27.54
CA GLY A 434 -6.15 -11.29 28.41
C GLY A 434 -5.56 -10.08 29.14
N MET A 435 -4.31 -9.73 28.86
CA MET A 435 -3.57 -8.61 29.45
C MET A 435 -3.92 -7.24 28.86
N PHE A 436 -4.72 -7.20 27.80
CA PHE A 436 -5.14 -5.96 27.15
C PHE A 436 -6.52 -5.50 27.65
N HIS A 437 -6.64 -4.20 27.92
CA HIS A 437 -7.90 -3.49 28.14
C HIS A 437 -8.05 -2.40 27.08
N PHE A 438 -9.08 -2.50 26.25
CA PHE A 438 -9.35 -1.59 25.14
C PHE A 438 -10.49 -0.64 25.49
N CYS A 439 -10.29 0.65 25.25
CA CYS A 439 -11.34 1.67 25.28
C CYS A 439 -11.52 2.23 23.88
N ILE A 440 -12.64 1.90 23.25
CA ILE A 440 -12.94 2.27 21.87
C ILE A 440 -13.89 3.47 21.87
N ALA A 441 -13.47 4.54 21.20
CA ALA A 441 -14.25 5.76 21.00
C ALA A 441 -14.91 5.80 19.62
N ASP A 442 -15.99 6.57 19.52
CA ASP A 442 -16.66 6.96 18.28
C ASP A 442 -16.39 8.44 18.00
N THR A 443 -15.54 8.71 17.02
CA THR A 443 -15.16 10.09 16.66
C THR A 443 -16.30 10.86 16.02
N GLU A 444 -17.36 10.19 15.60
CA GLU A 444 -18.49 10.87 14.98
C GLU A 444 -19.49 11.41 16.01
N HIS A 445 -19.23 11.21 17.32
CA HIS A 445 -19.94 11.85 18.43
C HIS A 445 -18.99 12.69 19.29
N ASP A 446 -19.54 13.65 20.04
CA ASP A 446 -18.73 14.57 20.85
C ASP A 446 -17.90 13.86 21.92
N TRP A 447 -16.57 13.95 21.84
CA TRP A 447 -15.62 13.37 22.80
C TRP A 447 -15.12 14.35 23.86
N ARG A 448 -15.53 15.64 23.80
CA ARG A 448 -14.95 16.69 24.64
C ARG A 448 -15.40 16.60 26.09
N GLU A 449 -14.62 17.23 26.97
CA GLU A 449 -14.88 17.26 28.41
C GLU A 449 -16.32 17.73 28.71
N GLY A 450 -17.04 16.95 29.51
CA GLY A 450 -18.47 17.17 29.81
C GLY A 450 -19.45 16.36 28.96
N SER A 451 -19.02 15.84 27.81
CA SER A 451 -19.84 14.94 26.99
C SER A 451 -20.08 13.60 27.67
N GLU A 452 -21.05 12.84 27.14
CA GLU A 452 -21.31 11.48 27.62
C GLU A 452 -20.17 10.52 27.27
N GLN A 453 -19.62 10.64 26.07
CA GLN A 453 -18.49 9.83 25.63
C GLN A 453 -17.25 10.08 26.49
N TYR A 454 -16.96 11.33 26.85
CA TYR A 454 -15.83 11.64 27.74
C TYR A 454 -15.96 10.94 29.10
N LYS A 455 -17.17 10.93 29.68
CA LYS A 455 -17.45 10.23 30.95
C LYS A 455 -17.27 8.72 30.81
N PHE A 456 -17.72 8.15 29.68
CA PHE A 456 -17.48 6.75 29.38
C PHE A 456 -15.98 6.44 29.27
N ILE A 457 -15.22 7.24 28.52
CA ILE A 457 -13.78 7.05 28.32
C ILE A 457 -13.05 7.09 29.67
N GLU A 458 -13.36 8.08 30.53
CA GLU A 458 -12.78 8.16 31.87
C GLU A 458 -13.12 6.92 32.72
N GLN A 459 -14.38 6.47 32.69
CA GLN A 459 -14.80 5.27 33.42
C GLN A 459 -14.11 4.00 32.90
N CYS A 460 -13.95 3.86 31.59
CA CYS A 460 -13.25 2.75 30.95
C CYS A 460 -11.80 2.70 31.44
N PHE A 461 -11.05 3.80 31.31
CA PHE A 461 -9.67 3.87 31.80
C PHE A 461 -9.54 3.59 33.30
N ALA A 462 -10.46 4.13 34.12
CA ALA A 462 -10.45 3.93 35.56
C ALA A 462 -10.74 2.47 35.97
N SER A 463 -11.43 1.70 35.11
CA SER A 463 -11.79 0.31 35.39
C SER A 463 -10.64 -0.68 35.14
N ALA A 464 -9.62 -0.29 34.40
CA ALA A 464 -8.48 -1.13 34.05
C ALA A 464 -7.63 -1.49 35.29
N ASN A 465 -7.58 -2.77 35.65
CA ASN A 465 -6.66 -3.24 36.70
C ASN A 465 -5.26 -3.44 36.13
N ARG A 466 -4.43 -2.39 36.16
CA ARG A 466 -3.09 -2.36 35.56
C ARG A 466 -2.09 -3.39 36.08
N HIS A 467 -2.34 -4.02 37.25
CA HIS A 467 -1.51 -5.13 37.73
C HIS A 467 -1.79 -6.43 36.99
N LYS A 468 -3.02 -6.61 36.51
CA LYS A 468 -3.46 -7.79 35.76
C LYS A 468 -3.43 -7.52 34.26
N GLN A 469 -3.89 -6.35 33.85
CA GLN A 469 -3.99 -5.90 32.47
C GLN A 469 -3.06 -4.71 32.27
N PRO A 470 -1.75 -4.93 32.12
CA PRO A 470 -0.78 -3.86 32.00
C PRO A 470 -1.00 -3.01 30.75
N TRP A 471 -1.54 -3.57 29.66
CA TRP A 471 -1.71 -2.87 28.38
C TRP A 471 -3.07 -2.18 28.27
N LEU A 472 -3.09 -0.87 28.54
CA LEU A 472 -4.26 -0.01 28.38
C LEU A 472 -4.22 0.67 27.02
N ILE A 473 -5.13 0.28 26.13
CA ILE A 473 -5.17 0.72 24.74
C ILE A 473 -6.39 1.63 24.52
N PHE A 474 -6.15 2.81 23.96
CA PHE A 474 -7.21 3.66 23.41
C PHE A 474 -7.24 3.50 21.90
N ALA A 475 -8.42 3.44 21.30
CA ALA A 475 -8.53 3.50 19.85
C ALA A 475 -9.77 4.27 19.41
N ALA A 476 -9.63 5.01 18.31
CA ALA A 476 -10.68 5.83 17.72
C ALA A 476 -10.49 5.86 16.20
N HIS A 477 -11.49 6.31 15.43
CA HIS A 477 -11.34 6.40 13.98
C HIS A 477 -10.56 7.65 13.55
N ARG A 478 -11.16 8.85 13.63
CA ARG A 478 -10.45 10.09 13.32
C ARG A 478 -9.28 10.33 14.26
N VAL A 479 -8.29 11.08 13.78
CA VAL A 479 -7.06 11.34 14.55
C VAL A 479 -7.33 12.34 15.67
N LEU A 480 -7.58 11.84 16.88
CA LEU A 480 -7.72 12.68 18.08
C LEU A 480 -6.38 12.98 18.76
N GLY A 481 -5.28 12.38 18.30
CA GLY A 481 -3.94 12.53 18.87
C GLY A 481 -3.03 13.38 18.00
N TYR A 482 -2.27 12.73 17.12
CA TYR A 482 -1.26 13.37 16.30
C TYR A 482 -1.23 12.74 14.91
N SER A 483 -1.22 13.57 13.88
CA SER A 483 -0.90 13.19 12.51
C SER A 483 -0.29 14.36 11.76
N SER A 484 0.74 14.06 10.96
CA SER A 484 1.39 14.96 10.02
C SER A 484 0.70 14.99 8.65
N ASN A 485 -0.53 14.50 8.55
CA ASN A 485 -1.29 14.50 7.30
C ASN A 485 -1.42 15.92 6.73
N GLU A 486 -1.24 16.03 5.41
CA GLU A 486 -1.25 17.31 4.71
C GLU A 486 -2.59 18.05 4.84
N TRP A 487 -3.73 17.35 4.87
CA TRP A 487 -5.04 17.99 5.00
C TRP A 487 -5.19 18.68 6.36
N TYR A 488 -4.87 18.00 7.47
CA TYR A 488 -4.87 18.65 8.78
C TYR A 488 -3.88 19.83 8.81
N ALA A 489 -2.66 19.66 8.27
CA ALA A 489 -1.67 20.72 8.24
C ALA A 489 -2.14 21.96 7.45
N ASN A 490 -2.86 21.76 6.34
CA ASN A 490 -3.46 22.83 5.53
C ASN A 490 -4.57 23.59 6.28
N GLU A 491 -5.25 22.94 7.22
CA GLU A 491 -6.20 23.55 8.15
C GLU A 491 -5.53 24.17 9.38
N GLY A 492 -4.20 24.09 9.49
CA GLY A 492 -3.43 24.58 10.62
C GLY A 492 -3.50 23.68 11.85
N SER A 493 -3.77 22.38 11.66
CA SER A 493 -3.88 21.36 12.71
C SER A 493 -2.94 20.17 12.45
N PHE A 494 -2.78 19.32 13.46
CA PHE A 494 -2.08 18.02 13.38
C PHE A 494 -2.95 16.92 13.99
N GLU A 495 -4.26 17.13 13.93
CA GLU A 495 -5.32 16.31 14.52
C GLU A 495 -6.67 16.87 14.06
N GLU A 496 -7.75 16.17 14.37
CA GLU A 496 -9.08 16.78 14.38
C GLU A 496 -9.11 18.00 15.30
N PRO A 497 -9.71 19.13 14.89
CA PRO A 497 -9.86 20.29 15.77
C PRO A 497 -10.51 19.91 17.10
N MET A 498 -9.86 20.27 18.21
CA MET A 498 -10.25 19.90 19.59
C MET A 498 -10.03 18.40 19.94
N GLY A 499 -9.25 17.66 19.14
CA GLY A 499 -8.99 16.25 19.30
C GLY A 499 -8.36 15.91 20.66
N ARG A 500 -7.11 16.34 20.88
CA ARG A 500 -6.32 15.93 22.04
C ARG A 500 -6.59 16.74 23.29
N GLU A 501 -7.00 18.01 23.19
CA GLU A 501 -6.96 18.96 24.32
C GLU A 501 -7.75 18.48 25.53
N HIS A 502 -8.86 17.80 25.29
CA HIS A 502 -9.72 17.25 26.34
C HIS A 502 -9.26 15.86 26.79
N LEU A 503 -8.94 14.97 25.84
CA LEU A 503 -8.68 13.56 26.12
C LEU A 503 -7.27 13.29 26.67
N GLN A 504 -6.27 14.10 26.29
CA GLN A 504 -4.89 13.90 26.76
C GLN A 504 -4.76 13.98 28.28
N LYS A 505 -5.64 14.75 28.95
CA LYS A 505 -5.70 14.79 30.42
C LYS A 505 -6.04 13.42 31.00
N LEU A 506 -6.97 12.69 30.37
CA LEU A 506 -7.36 11.34 30.78
C LEU A 506 -6.27 10.34 30.40
N TRP A 507 -5.73 10.41 29.18
CA TRP A 507 -4.65 9.53 28.74
C TRP A 507 -3.46 9.59 29.69
N GLN A 508 -3.05 10.79 30.09
CA GLN A 508 -1.97 11.00 31.03
C GLN A 508 -2.33 10.54 32.45
N LYS A 509 -3.53 10.89 32.95
CA LYS A 509 -4.00 10.53 34.29
C LYS A 509 -4.01 9.02 34.51
N TYR A 510 -4.48 8.26 33.52
CA TYR A 510 -4.61 6.80 33.60
C TYR A 510 -3.47 6.03 32.93
N LYS A 511 -2.48 6.75 32.38
CA LYS A 511 -1.30 6.21 31.70
C LYS A 511 -1.69 5.24 30.58
N VAL A 512 -2.51 5.71 29.65
CA VAL A 512 -2.80 4.97 28.41
C VAL A 512 -1.48 4.71 27.70
N ASP A 513 -1.20 3.46 27.34
CA ASP A 513 0.10 3.07 26.79
C ASP A 513 0.19 3.39 25.29
N MET A 514 -0.91 3.14 24.56
CA MET A 514 -0.99 3.38 23.12
C MET A 514 -2.38 3.91 22.74
N ALA A 515 -2.41 4.90 21.85
CA ALA A 515 -3.61 5.44 21.21
C ALA A 515 -3.52 5.20 19.70
N PHE A 516 -4.48 4.45 19.14
CA PHE A 516 -4.52 4.12 17.71
C PHE A 516 -5.63 4.90 16.99
N PHE A 517 -5.33 5.33 15.77
CA PHE A 517 -6.24 6.07 14.89
C PHE A 517 -6.23 5.48 13.49
N GLY A 518 -7.38 5.54 12.81
CA GLY A 518 -7.52 5.32 11.37
C GLY A 518 -7.63 6.67 10.65
N HIS A 519 -8.58 6.77 9.71
CA HIS A 519 -9.00 7.92 8.92
C HIS A 519 -7.95 8.47 7.95
N VAL A 520 -6.72 8.66 8.42
CA VAL A 520 -5.57 9.02 7.61
C VAL A 520 -4.97 7.76 7.02
N HIS A 521 -4.98 7.63 5.69
CA HIS A 521 -4.59 6.40 4.97
C HIS A 521 -3.06 6.26 4.82
N ASN A 522 -2.35 6.32 5.93
CA ASN A 522 -0.93 6.00 6.05
C ASN A 522 -0.62 5.48 7.47
N TYR A 523 0.65 5.21 7.75
CA TYR A 523 1.10 4.85 9.09
C TYR A 523 2.04 5.93 9.63
N GLU A 524 1.78 6.36 10.86
CA GLU A 524 2.61 7.30 11.61
C GLU A 524 2.70 6.86 13.08
N ARG A 525 3.86 7.06 13.70
CA ARG A 525 4.08 6.75 15.12
C ARG A 525 4.85 7.88 15.78
N VAL A 526 4.33 8.35 16.90
CA VAL A 526 4.95 9.39 17.73
C VAL A 526 5.73 8.79 18.90
N CYS A 527 6.65 9.58 19.47
CA CYS A 527 7.29 9.27 20.75
C CYS A 527 6.25 9.29 21.91
N PRO A 528 6.59 8.79 23.10
CA PRO A 528 5.79 9.05 24.30
C PRO A 528 5.63 10.57 24.51
N ILE A 529 4.40 11.07 24.40
CA ILE A 529 4.13 12.51 24.24
C ILE A 529 2.95 12.96 25.10
N TYR A 530 3.05 14.19 25.63
CA TYR A 530 1.97 14.89 26.34
C TYR A 530 2.14 16.40 26.15
N GLN A 531 1.05 17.14 25.86
CA GLN A 531 1.10 18.60 25.65
C GLN A 531 2.20 19.02 24.64
N PRO A 532 2.05 18.63 23.37
CA PRO A 532 3.13 18.55 22.36
C PRO A 532 4.60 18.43 22.80
N MET A 533 4.89 17.79 23.95
CA MET A 533 6.24 17.61 24.49
C MET A 533 6.52 16.13 24.74
N ALA A 534 7.73 15.64 24.46
CA ALA A 534 8.10 14.29 24.88
C ALA A 534 8.11 14.23 26.39
N VAL A 535 7.71 13.06 26.89
CA VAL A 535 7.85 12.75 28.31
C VAL A 535 9.15 11.96 28.49
N PRO A 536 10.10 12.41 29.34
CA PRO A 536 11.32 11.66 29.62
C PRO A 536 11.00 10.28 30.20
N THR A 537 11.66 9.23 29.70
CA THR A 537 11.46 7.85 30.16
C THR A 537 12.41 7.53 31.32
N LYS A 538 11.95 6.74 32.29
CA LYS A 538 12.73 6.33 33.50
C LYS A 538 14.01 5.51 33.23
N GLU A 539 14.34 5.19 31.98
CA GLU A 539 15.59 4.53 31.62
C GLU A 539 16.82 5.46 31.73
N ASP A 540 16.62 6.76 31.98
CA ASP A 540 17.68 7.76 31.98
C ASP A 540 18.39 8.02 33.34
N GLU A 541 17.96 7.42 34.48
CA GLU A 541 18.48 7.79 35.81
C GLU A 541 19.25 6.73 36.63
N ASP A 542 19.32 5.44 36.26
CA ASP A 542 20.11 4.46 37.06
C ASP A 542 20.93 3.46 36.21
N THR A 543 22.26 3.63 36.30
CA THR A 543 23.39 2.72 36.01
C THR A 543 24.14 2.71 34.64
N PRO A 544 25.49 2.56 34.65
CA PRO A 544 26.35 2.59 33.48
C PRO A 544 26.63 1.20 32.88
N ILE A 545 26.56 1.12 31.54
CA ILE A 545 27.03 0.08 30.60
C ILE A 545 26.23 -1.25 30.51
N SER A 546 25.64 -1.40 29.31
CA SER A 546 25.28 -2.60 28.53
C SER A 546 24.05 -3.43 28.93
N SER A 547 22.88 -2.92 28.57
CA SER A 547 21.86 -3.69 27.85
C SER A 547 21.15 -2.78 26.86
N THR A 548 21.32 -3.02 25.57
CA THR A 548 20.74 -2.26 24.47
C THR A 548 19.24 -2.54 24.31
N SER A 549 18.39 -1.65 24.80
CA SER A 549 17.10 -1.33 24.18
C SER A 549 17.29 -0.17 23.21
N LEU A 550 16.69 -0.27 22.02
CA LEU A 550 16.86 0.64 20.90
C LEU A 550 15.75 1.70 20.92
N LEU A 551 16.18 2.96 20.79
CA LEU A 551 15.45 4.19 20.43
C LEU A 551 15.11 5.15 21.60
N SER A 552 15.99 6.14 21.80
CA SER A 552 15.65 7.44 22.39
C SER A 552 15.85 8.52 21.33
N PHE A 553 14.84 9.34 21.04
CA PHE A 553 15.05 10.65 20.39
C PHE A 553 14.08 11.69 20.94
N ASP A 554 14.68 12.80 21.34
CA ASP A 554 14.12 13.98 21.98
C ASP A 554 13.15 14.76 21.08
N THR A 555 12.12 15.33 21.70
CA THR A 555 11.25 16.37 21.14
C THR A 555 11.83 17.74 21.41
N ASP A 556 11.85 18.61 20.41
CA ASP A 556 11.53 20.01 20.61
C ASP A 556 11.07 20.67 19.29
N ASP A 557 10.21 21.67 19.46
CA ASP A 557 9.68 22.65 18.51
C ASP A 557 8.52 22.27 17.55
N CYS A 558 7.29 22.51 18.05
CA CYS A 558 6.12 22.89 17.26
C CYS A 558 5.74 24.36 17.59
N SER A 559 5.72 25.26 16.60
CA SER A 559 5.00 26.54 16.69
C SER A 559 4.55 27.01 15.30
N PRO A 560 3.31 27.52 15.13
CA PRO A 560 2.72 27.77 13.81
C PRO A 560 2.77 29.24 13.39
N SER A 561 3.00 29.50 12.10
CA SER A 561 2.71 30.81 11.48
C SER A 561 1.91 30.67 10.18
N SER A 562 0.86 31.48 10.11
CA SER A 562 -0.33 31.50 9.25
C SER A 562 -0.13 31.73 7.73
N PRO A 563 -1.16 31.41 6.90
CA PRO A 563 -1.05 31.39 5.44
C PRO A 563 -1.49 32.71 4.78
N THR A 564 -0.88 33.03 3.63
CA THR A 564 -1.36 34.07 2.72
C THR A 564 -1.64 33.50 1.32
N LYS A 565 -2.84 33.80 0.81
CA LYS A 565 -3.39 33.41 -0.50
C LYS A 565 -2.98 34.35 -1.65
N ILE A 566 -3.34 33.92 -2.89
CA ILE A 566 -3.64 34.69 -4.13
C ILE A 566 -2.50 34.62 -5.21
N PRO A 567 -2.74 34.56 -6.55
CA PRO A 567 -3.75 33.86 -7.37
C PRO A 567 -3.18 33.27 -8.71
N PHE A 568 -4.06 32.62 -9.48
CA PHE A 568 -3.86 32.14 -10.86
C PHE A 568 -4.06 33.27 -11.91
N ASN A 569 -3.15 33.41 -12.89
CA ASN A 569 -3.40 33.49 -14.35
C ASN A 569 -2.28 34.19 -15.14
N SER A 570 -1.83 33.53 -16.22
CA SER A 570 -1.56 34.07 -17.58
C SER A 570 -0.29 33.53 -18.23
N VAL A 571 -0.30 32.30 -18.76
CA VAL A 571 0.55 31.91 -19.91
C VAL A 571 -0.19 30.85 -20.76
N ILE A 572 -1.26 31.25 -21.47
CA ILE A 572 -1.95 30.41 -22.46
C ILE A 572 -1.57 30.76 -23.91
N PHE A 573 -0.76 31.79 -24.16
CA PHE A 573 -0.56 32.28 -25.53
C PHE A 573 0.72 31.80 -26.25
N THR A 574 1.58 31.02 -25.60
CA THR A 574 2.82 30.50 -26.22
C THR A 574 2.76 29.01 -26.59
N ALA A 575 1.78 28.25 -26.08
CA ALA A 575 1.65 26.82 -26.36
C ALA A 575 1.00 26.49 -27.72
N LEU A 576 0.30 27.45 -28.36
CA LEU A 576 -0.45 27.18 -29.59
C LEU A 576 0.37 27.23 -30.89
N ILE A 577 1.61 27.74 -30.87
CA ILE A 577 2.46 27.88 -32.07
C ILE A 577 3.43 26.71 -32.24
N LEU A 578 3.73 25.96 -31.16
CA LEU A 578 4.62 24.79 -31.21
C LEU A 578 3.94 23.49 -31.66
N VAL A 579 2.60 23.40 -31.53
CA VAL A 579 1.82 22.20 -31.89
C VAL A 579 1.58 22.09 -33.41
N THR A 580 1.64 23.21 -34.15
CA THR A 580 1.44 23.21 -35.61
C THR A 580 2.70 22.88 -36.41
N CYS A 581 3.90 22.99 -35.82
CA CYS A 581 5.16 22.62 -36.49
C CYS A 581 5.52 21.13 -36.36
N VAL A 582 5.08 20.44 -35.30
CA VAL A 582 5.37 19.00 -35.07
C VAL A 582 4.43 18.08 -35.86
N SER A 583 3.23 18.57 -36.21
CA SER A 583 2.22 17.80 -36.95
C SER A 583 2.48 17.66 -38.45
N LEU A 584 3.39 18.45 -39.04
CA LEU A 584 3.79 18.30 -40.45
C LEU A 584 5.00 17.37 -40.66
N SER A 585 5.78 17.06 -39.62
CA SER A 585 7.01 16.24 -39.74
C SER A 585 6.72 14.72 -39.70
N THR A 586 5.60 14.31 -39.10
CA THR A 586 5.22 12.90 -38.92
C THR A 586 4.50 12.29 -40.13
N ALA A 587 4.04 13.11 -41.08
CA ALA A 587 3.34 12.66 -42.28
C ALA A 587 4.28 12.16 -43.41
N ILE A 588 5.57 12.51 -43.39
CA ILE A 588 6.53 12.15 -44.44
C ILE A 588 7.30 10.84 -44.11
N THR A 589 7.44 10.49 -42.83
CA THR A 589 8.11 9.24 -42.39
C THR A 589 7.22 8.00 -42.50
N PHE A 590 5.89 8.16 -42.42
CA PHE A 590 4.95 7.02 -42.55
C PHE A 590 4.75 6.54 -44.00
N ALA A 591 5.12 7.34 -45.01
CA ALA A 591 4.98 6.98 -46.43
C ALA A 591 6.13 6.11 -46.97
N PHE A 592 7.29 6.10 -46.30
CA PHE A 592 8.48 5.33 -46.75
C PHE A 592 8.54 3.88 -46.24
N LEU A 593 7.75 3.50 -45.23
CA LEU A 593 7.75 2.14 -44.67
C LEU A 593 6.79 1.16 -45.34
N PHE A 594 5.98 1.60 -46.32
CA PHE A 594 5.00 0.75 -47.01
C PHE A 594 5.45 0.19 -48.37
N PHE A 595 6.65 0.53 -48.85
CA PHE A 595 7.20 -0.04 -50.10
C PHE A 595 8.62 -0.55 -49.92
N SER A 596 8.78 -1.70 -49.26
CA SER A 596 9.97 -2.55 -49.35
C SER A 596 9.65 -3.97 -48.91
N HIS A 597 8.93 -4.71 -49.77
CA HIS A 597 8.91 -6.17 -49.71
C HIS A 597 10.20 -6.69 -50.36
N SER A 598 11.01 -7.47 -49.63
CA SER A 598 11.84 -8.55 -50.18
C SER A 598 12.50 -9.42 -49.09
N SER A 599 12.26 -10.74 -49.21
CA SER A 599 13.07 -11.88 -48.78
C SER A 599 13.52 -12.00 -47.30
N ILE A 600 12.74 -12.74 -46.50
CA ILE A 600 13.23 -13.38 -45.27
C ILE A 600 13.72 -14.78 -45.63
N SER A 601 15.03 -14.98 -45.52
CA SER A 601 15.67 -16.29 -45.44
C SER A 601 15.33 -16.96 -44.11
N SER A 602 15.06 -18.26 -44.16
CA SER A 602 14.88 -19.10 -42.97
C SER A 602 16.17 -19.15 -42.15
N VAL A 603 16.24 -18.41 -41.04
CA VAL A 603 17.24 -18.64 -40.01
C VAL A 603 16.70 -19.69 -39.05
N SER A 604 17.30 -20.87 -39.10
CA SER A 604 17.07 -21.96 -38.15
C SER A 604 17.45 -21.48 -36.74
N HIS A 605 16.47 -21.30 -35.85
CA HIS A 605 16.71 -21.28 -34.42
C HIS A 605 17.13 -22.68 -33.98
N VAL A 606 18.44 -22.92 -33.93
CA VAL A 606 19.01 -24.06 -33.20
C VAL A 606 18.83 -23.76 -31.72
N SER A 607 17.83 -24.39 -31.10
CA SER A 607 17.72 -24.46 -29.65
C SER A 607 18.91 -25.30 -29.14
N ARG A 608 19.81 -24.66 -28.39
CA ARG A 608 20.90 -25.34 -27.69
C ARG A 608 20.29 -26.31 -26.66
N PRO A 609 20.85 -27.52 -26.45
CA PRO A 609 20.39 -28.41 -25.39
C PRO A 609 20.54 -27.77 -24.01
N LEU A 610 19.58 -28.03 -23.10
CA LEU A 610 19.63 -27.68 -21.68
C LEU A 610 20.96 -28.19 -21.10
N GLN A 611 21.89 -27.29 -20.79
CA GLN A 611 23.25 -27.64 -20.39
C GLN A 611 23.52 -27.09 -19.00
N LYS A 612 23.90 -27.97 -18.07
CA LYS A 612 24.40 -27.54 -16.75
C LYS A 612 25.69 -26.73 -16.91
N LEU A 613 25.86 -25.70 -16.08
CA LEU A 613 27.11 -24.94 -16.03
C LEU A 613 28.25 -25.83 -15.51
N LYS A 614 29.41 -25.80 -16.19
CA LYS A 614 30.57 -26.62 -15.81
C LYS A 614 31.39 -26.05 -14.64
N HIS A 615 31.21 -24.77 -14.34
CA HIS A 615 31.89 -24.08 -13.25
C HIS A 615 30.88 -23.14 -12.55
N PRO A 616 31.16 -22.74 -11.29
CA PRO A 616 30.35 -21.73 -10.61
C PRO A 616 30.28 -20.44 -11.43
N VAL A 617 29.09 -19.85 -11.49
CA VAL A 617 28.86 -18.51 -12.04
C VAL A 617 28.17 -17.67 -10.99
N VAL A 618 28.65 -16.44 -10.80
CA VAL A 618 28.04 -15.42 -9.95
C VAL A 618 27.56 -14.26 -10.81
N LEU A 619 26.29 -13.90 -10.67
CA LEU A 619 25.70 -12.69 -11.25
C LEU A 619 25.35 -11.72 -10.11
N LEU A 620 26.13 -10.65 -10.00
CA LEU A 620 25.94 -9.58 -9.02
C LEU A 620 25.13 -8.44 -9.65
N ILE A 621 23.93 -8.21 -9.13
CA ILE A 621 22.97 -7.23 -9.64
C ILE A 621 22.84 -6.12 -8.62
N SER A 622 23.06 -4.87 -9.04
CA SER A 622 22.78 -3.69 -8.22
C SER A 622 21.63 -2.89 -8.81
N SER A 623 20.67 -2.53 -7.97
CA SER A 623 19.65 -1.53 -8.24
C SER A 623 19.94 -0.33 -7.34
N ASP A 624 20.40 0.77 -7.93
CA ASP A 624 20.86 1.96 -7.21
C ASP A 624 19.73 2.54 -6.34
N GLY A 625 20.04 2.90 -5.10
CA GLY A 625 19.08 3.53 -4.18
C GLY A 625 17.86 2.65 -3.85
N PHE A 626 17.95 1.33 -4.04
CA PHE A 626 16.89 0.40 -3.68
C PHE A 626 16.80 0.27 -2.15
N ARG A 627 16.14 1.25 -1.51
CA ARG A 627 15.91 1.30 -0.07
C ARG A 627 15.25 0.02 0.43
N PHE A 628 15.74 -0.50 1.55
CA PHE A 628 15.12 -1.63 2.21
C PHE A 628 13.66 -1.28 2.59
N GLY A 629 12.73 -2.15 2.17
CA GLY A 629 11.29 -1.92 2.25
C GLY A 629 10.65 -1.69 0.88
N TYR A 630 11.42 -1.25 -0.13
CA TYR A 630 10.90 -1.08 -1.49
C TYR A 630 10.43 -2.38 -2.12
N GLN A 631 11.02 -3.53 -1.75
CA GLN A 631 10.53 -4.83 -2.20
C GLN A 631 9.06 -5.07 -1.83
N TYR A 632 8.51 -4.35 -0.85
CA TYR A 632 7.11 -4.44 -0.42
C TYR A 632 6.23 -3.26 -0.89
N LYS A 633 6.77 -2.31 -1.68
CA LYS A 633 6.00 -1.13 -2.14
C LYS A 633 4.95 -1.44 -3.21
N THR A 634 5.16 -2.52 -3.95
CA THR A 634 4.26 -3.01 -5.01
C THR A 634 4.42 -4.51 -5.12
N ASP A 635 3.57 -5.14 -5.95
CA ASP A 635 3.77 -6.54 -6.30
C ASP A 635 5.09 -6.70 -7.05
N THR A 636 6.07 -7.32 -6.38
CA THR A 636 7.39 -7.65 -6.94
C THR A 636 7.56 -9.18 -7.01
N PRO A 637 6.77 -9.89 -7.84
CA PRO A 637 6.75 -11.36 -7.83
C PRO A 637 8.09 -12.00 -8.20
N ASN A 638 8.94 -11.31 -8.98
CA ASN A 638 10.22 -11.85 -9.43
C ASN A 638 11.30 -11.69 -8.36
N ILE A 639 11.36 -10.52 -7.70
CA ILE A 639 12.21 -10.30 -6.53
C ILE A 639 11.79 -11.25 -5.39
N HIS A 640 10.49 -11.37 -5.11
CA HIS A 640 9.98 -12.32 -4.12
C HIS A 640 10.21 -13.79 -4.49
N ARG A 641 10.37 -14.11 -5.79
CA ARG A 641 10.77 -15.44 -6.22
C ARG A 641 12.23 -15.71 -5.84
N LEU A 642 13.13 -14.75 -6.03
CA LEU A 642 14.52 -14.86 -5.57
C LEU A 642 14.62 -14.98 -4.04
N ILE A 643 13.82 -14.20 -3.29
CA ILE A 643 13.75 -14.28 -1.82
C ILE A 643 13.25 -15.65 -1.36
N ARG A 644 12.09 -16.10 -1.85
CA ARG A 644 11.50 -17.38 -1.43
C ARG A 644 12.39 -18.57 -1.72
N ASN A 645 13.13 -18.52 -2.83
CA ASN A 645 14.03 -19.58 -3.24
C ASN A 645 15.49 -19.27 -2.88
N GLY A 646 15.74 -18.36 -1.95
CA GLY A 646 17.08 -17.88 -1.62
C GLY A 646 17.21 -17.43 -0.18
N THR A 647 18.29 -16.71 0.09
CA THR A 647 18.66 -16.16 1.39
C THR A 647 18.55 -14.64 1.37
N GLU A 648 17.85 -14.04 2.33
CA GLU A 648 17.71 -12.58 2.47
C GLU A 648 18.29 -12.06 3.80
N ALA A 649 18.75 -10.81 3.80
CA ALA A 649 19.06 -10.10 5.04
C ALA A 649 17.77 -9.54 5.67
N GLU A 650 17.43 -9.99 6.89
CA GLU A 650 16.13 -9.78 7.52
C GLU A 650 15.76 -8.30 7.69
N LEU A 651 16.73 -7.46 8.04
CA LEU A 651 16.56 -6.01 8.21
C LEU A 651 17.41 -5.22 7.20
N GLY A 652 17.66 -5.82 6.03
CA GLY A 652 18.43 -5.20 4.95
C GLY A 652 19.95 -5.27 5.12
N LEU A 653 20.64 -4.96 4.02
CA LEU A 653 22.08 -4.77 3.93
C LEU A 653 22.46 -3.39 4.46
N ILE A 654 23.53 -3.33 5.25
CA ILE A 654 24.06 -2.09 5.81
C ILE A 654 25.12 -1.55 4.84
N PRO A 655 24.94 -0.36 4.24
CA PRO A 655 25.99 0.26 3.45
C PRO A 655 27.17 0.71 4.31
N VAL A 656 28.32 0.96 3.71
CA VAL A 656 29.41 1.71 4.37
C VAL A 656 29.15 3.20 4.31
N PHE A 657 29.81 3.93 5.20
CA PHE A 657 29.73 5.38 5.25
C PHE A 657 30.78 6.05 4.35
N PRO A 658 30.44 7.13 3.61
CA PRO A 658 29.09 7.67 3.44
C PRO A 658 28.24 6.79 2.53
N THR A 659 26.92 6.85 2.71
CA THR A 659 25.93 6.05 1.97
C THR A 659 25.67 6.59 0.56
N LEU A 660 26.75 6.77 -0.19
CA LEU A 660 26.80 7.31 -1.56
C LEU A 660 27.16 6.22 -2.57
N THR A 661 26.79 6.47 -3.82
CA THR A 661 26.85 5.51 -4.92
C THR A 661 28.21 4.91 -5.18
N PHE A 662 29.21 5.72 -5.56
CA PHE A 662 30.53 5.22 -5.94
C PHE A 662 31.29 4.59 -4.76
N PRO A 663 31.29 5.19 -3.55
CA PRO A 663 31.89 4.55 -2.38
C PRO A 663 31.31 3.15 -2.11
N ASN A 664 29.98 2.99 -2.11
CA ASN A 664 29.37 1.71 -1.74
C ASN A 664 29.47 0.65 -2.83
N HIS A 665 29.27 1.00 -4.10
CA HIS A 665 29.47 0.05 -5.20
C HIS A 665 30.91 -0.46 -5.26
N TYR A 666 31.89 0.39 -4.95
CA TYR A 666 33.29 -0.02 -4.94
C TYR A 666 33.67 -0.78 -3.66
N ALA A 667 33.04 -0.47 -2.52
CA ALA A 667 33.16 -1.28 -1.29
C ALA A 667 32.63 -2.71 -1.48
N ILE A 668 31.48 -2.88 -2.15
CA ILE A 668 30.96 -4.20 -2.53
C ILE A 668 31.97 -4.94 -3.42
N ALA A 669 32.57 -4.24 -4.38
CA ALA A 669 33.50 -4.83 -5.34
C ALA A 669 34.88 -5.14 -4.76
N THR A 670 35.29 -4.55 -3.63
CA THR A 670 36.65 -4.69 -3.08
C THR A 670 36.69 -5.27 -1.65
N GLY A 671 35.56 -5.25 -0.95
CA GLY A 671 35.46 -5.59 0.48
C GLY A 671 36.16 -4.59 1.39
N LEU A 672 36.48 -3.39 0.90
CA LEU A 672 37.20 -2.35 1.65
C LEU A 672 36.27 -1.22 2.06
N TYR A 673 36.59 -0.50 3.15
CA TYR A 673 35.94 0.77 3.45
C TYR A 673 36.45 1.90 2.54
N PRO A 674 35.70 3.01 2.38
CA PRO A 674 36.07 4.11 1.50
C PRO A 674 37.44 4.74 1.75
N ALA A 675 37.85 4.80 3.01
CA ALA A 675 39.18 5.29 3.37
C ALA A 675 40.33 4.42 2.81
N TYR A 676 40.08 3.14 2.51
CA TYR A 676 41.11 2.19 2.05
C TYR A 676 41.06 1.94 0.54
N HIS A 677 39.86 1.87 -0.07
CA HIS A 677 39.75 1.76 -1.53
C HIS A 677 39.87 3.11 -2.25
N GLY A 678 39.91 4.22 -1.50
CA GLY A 678 40.28 5.54 -2.01
C GLY A 678 39.17 6.33 -2.69
N ILE A 679 37.96 5.77 -2.80
CA ILE A 679 36.77 6.43 -3.39
C ILE A 679 35.89 6.88 -2.23
N ILE A 680 36.19 8.06 -1.69
CA ILE A 680 35.61 8.54 -0.42
C ILE A 680 34.29 9.31 -0.60
N ASN A 681 33.98 9.75 -1.81
CA ASN A 681 32.76 10.47 -2.18
C ASN A 681 32.56 10.35 -3.71
N ASN A 682 31.39 10.70 -4.25
CA ASN A 682 31.14 10.80 -5.70
C ASN A 682 31.96 11.94 -6.34
N TYR A 683 32.35 12.95 -5.56
CA TYR A 683 33.24 14.05 -5.96
C TYR A 683 34.17 14.45 -4.80
N PHE A 684 35.47 14.58 -5.06
CA PHE A 684 36.43 15.03 -4.05
C PHE A 684 37.74 15.55 -4.68
N LEU A 685 38.54 16.25 -3.89
CA LEU A 685 39.87 16.74 -4.25
C LEU A 685 40.94 15.84 -3.62
N ASP A 686 41.97 15.45 -4.37
CA ASP A 686 43.19 14.91 -3.79
C ASP A 686 44.07 16.06 -3.26
N PRO A 687 44.33 16.15 -1.95
CA PRO A 687 45.10 17.26 -1.41
C PRO A 687 46.59 17.19 -1.76
N ILE A 688 47.10 16.05 -2.22
CA ILE A 688 48.51 15.87 -2.56
C ILE A 688 48.77 16.35 -3.99
N THR A 689 47.92 15.94 -4.94
CA THR A 689 48.11 16.28 -6.37
C THR A 689 47.35 17.54 -6.78
N GLY A 690 46.32 17.94 -6.03
CA GLY A 690 45.42 19.03 -6.39
C GLY A 690 44.42 18.66 -7.51
N GLU A 691 44.34 17.38 -7.89
CA GLU A 691 43.42 16.91 -8.92
C GLU A 691 42.04 16.59 -8.33
N HIS A 692 41.00 16.72 -9.16
CA HIS A 692 39.63 16.41 -8.77
C HIS A 692 39.19 15.04 -9.29
N PHE A 693 38.58 14.27 -8.40
CA PHE A 693 37.81 13.08 -8.75
C PHE A 693 36.35 13.45 -8.98
N ASN A 694 35.75 12.85 -10.01
CA ASN A 694 34.30 12.82 -10.24
C ASN A 694 33.90 11.45 -10.81
N MET A 695 32.60 11.19 -10.96
CA MET A 695 32.09 9.89 -11.41
C MET A 695 32.53 9.48 -12.84
N GLY A 696 33.10 10.38 -13.64
CA GLY A 696 33.73 10.06 -14.94
C GLY A 696 35.25 9.85 -14.89
N SER A 697 35.84 9.73 -13.70
CA SER A 697 37.28 9.60 -13.51
C SER A 697 37.73 8.14 -13.62
N HIS A 698 38.44 7.80 -14.70
CA HIS A 698 38.90 6.44 -15.00
C HIS A 698 40.41 6.22 -14.78
N ASP A 699 41.14 7.21 -14.26
CA ASP A 699 42.57 7.07 -13.96
C ASP A 699 42.77 6.10 -12.77
N PRO A 700 43.55 5.00 -12.93
CA PRO A 700 43.76 3.99 -11.89
C PRO A 700 44.28 4.50 -10.55
N LYS A 701 44.93 5.67 -10.50
CA LYS A 701 45.44 6.26 -9.24
C LYS A 701 44.35 6.53 -8.20
N TRP A 702 43.11 6.73 -8.65
CA TRP A 702 41.96 6.99 -7.78
C TRP A 702 41.46 5.72 -7.10
N TRP A 703 41.47 4.62 -7.84
CA TRP A 703 40.81 3.37 -7.51
C TRP A 703 41.82 2.44 -6.84
N LEU A 704 41.88 2.43 -5.51
CA LEU A 704 42.79 1.58 -4.73
C LEU A 704 42.15 0.20 -4.44
N GLY A 705 42.88 -0.73 -3.85
CA GLY A 705 42.38 -2.10 -3.60
C GLY A 705 42.19 -2.93 -4.88
N GLU A 706 41.74 -4.17 -4.75
CA GLU A 706 41.58 -5.09 -5.90
C GLU A 706 40.08 -5.44 -6.06
N PRO A 707 39.41 -4.97 -7.13
CA PRO A 707 38.01 -5.26 -7.34
C PRO A 707 37.77 -6.69 -7.86
N LEU A 708 36.56 -7.23 -7.64
CA LEU A 708 36.18 -8.62 -7.96
C LEU A 708 36.53 -9.04 -9.40
N TRP A 709 36.30 -8.19 -10.40
CA TRP A 709 36.62 -8.52 -11.79
C TRP A 709 38.13 -8.63 -12.04
N GLU A 710 38.95 -7.85 -11.33
CA GLU A 710 40.41 -7.97 -11.36
C GLU A 710 40.85 -9.26 -10.66
N THR A 711 40.33 -9.55 -9.47
CA THR A 711 40.61 -10.79 -8.73
C THR A 711 40.25 -12.03 -9.54
N VAL A 712 39.11 -12.03 -10.22
CA VAL A 712 38.64 -13.14 -11.06
C VAL A 712 39.59 -13.36 -12.24
N VAL A 713 39.99 -12.29 -12.95
CA VAL A 713 40.93 -12.39 -14.08
C VAL A 713 42.33 -12.81 -13.63
N ASN A 714 42.79 -12.33 -12.47
CA ASN A 714 44.08 -12.73 -11.88
C ASN A 714 44.13 -14.24 -11.56
N HIS A 715 42.99 -14.89 -11.35
CA HIS A 715 42.86 -16.33 -11.15
C HIS A 715 42.63 -17.11 -12.46
N GLY A 716 42.78 -16.48 -13.62
CA GLY A 716 42.62 -17.12 -14.93
C GLY A 716 41.15 -17.38 -15.32
N LEU A 717 40.20 -16.79 -14.60
CA LEU A 717 38.77 -16.87 -14.90
C LEU A 717 38.32 -15.66 -15.73
N LYS A 718 37.14 -15.75 -16.34
CA LYS A 718 36.55 -14.65 -17.13
C LYS A 718 35.57 -13.84 -16.28
N ALA A 719 35.65 -12.52 -16.37
CA ALA A 719 34.68 -11.60 -15.78
C ALA A 719 34.01 -10.73 -16.86
N ALA A 720 32.75 -10.38 -16.64
CA ALA A 720 32.02 -9.41 -17.44
C ALA A 720 31.36 -8.37 -16.53
N THR A 721 31.32 -7.12 -16.98
CA THR A 721 30.80 -6.02 -16.18
C THR A 721 29.90 -5.12 -17.01
N TYR A 722 28.68 -4.90 -16.53
CA TYR A 722 27.72 -3.99 -17.13
C TYR A 722 27.47 -2.82 -16.18
N PHE A 723 28.16 -1.70 -16.43
CA PHE A 723 27.98 -0.40 -15.78
C PHE A 723 28.30 -0.33 -14.27
N TRP A 724 29.16 -1.23 -13.76
CA TRP A 724 29.55 -1.17 -12.35
C TRP A 724 30.60 -0.06 -12.09
N PRO A 725 30.44 0.79 -11.06
CA PRO A 725 31.45 1.80 -10.73
C PRO A 725 32.85 1.22 -10.56
N GLY A 726 33.80 1.75 -11.33
CA GLY A 726 35.20 1.30 -11.36
C GLY A 726 35.50 0.19 -12.37
N SER A 727 34.50 -0.45 -13.00
CA SER A 727 34.77 -1.54 -13.95
C SER A 727 35.42 -1.08 -15.25
N GLU A 728 35.36 0.22 -15.57
CA GLU A 728 35.98 0.80 -16.77
C GLU A 728 37.46 1.18 -16.57
N VAL A 729 37.98 1.00 -15.35
CA VAL A 729 39.33 1.39 -14.98
C VAL A 729 40.28 0.25 -15.33
N ASN A 730 41.23 0.53 -16.22
CA ASN A 730 42.26 -0.43 -16.59
C ASN A 730 43.30 -0.52 -15.48
N LYS A 731 43.24 -1.58 -14.67
CA LYS A 731 44.08 -1.75 -13.49
C LYS A 731 44.45 -3.23 -13.28
N GLY A 732 45.73 -3.45 -12.96
CA GLY A 732 46.29 -4.79 -12.73
C GLY A 732 46.03 -5.72 -13.92
N GLY A 733 45.45 -6.89 -13.65
CA GLY A 733 45.07 -7.86 -14.68
C GLY A 733 43.82 -7.50 -15.49
N TRP A 734 43.05 -6.50 -15.06
CA TRP A 734 41.80 -6.11 -15.72
C TRP A 734 42.02 -5.00 -16.77
N THR A 735 41.57 -5.27 -18.00
CA THR A 735 41.75 -4.38 -19.16
C THR A 735 40.44 -3.85 -19.75
N CYS A 736 39.30 -4.11 -19.10
CA CYS A 736 37.97 -3.77 -19.58
C CYS A 736 37.76 -4.14 -21.07
N PRO A 737 37.81 -5.43 -21.43
CA PRO A 737 37.68 -5.85 -22.84
C PRO A 737 36.30 -5.50 -23.40
N GLU A 738 36.24 -4.88 -24.59
CA GLU A 738 35.03 -4.29 -25.19
C GLU A 738 33.82 -5.27 -25.31
N SER A 739 34.10 -6.56 -25.46
CA SER A 739 33.07 -7.60 -25.54
C SER A 739 32.42 -7.91 -24.18
N LEU A 740 33.14 -7.76 -23.07
CA LEU A 740 32.71 -8.16 -21.72
C LEU A 740 32.59 -7.00 -20.73
N CYS A 741 33.11 -5.82 -21.05
CA CYS A 741 33.04 -4.62 -20.23
C CYS A 741 32.33 -3.50 -21.00
N LYS A 742 31.19 -3.05 -20.48
CA LYS A 742 30.44 -1.93 -21.09
C LYS A 742 30.72 -0.63 -20.39
N ARG A 743 31.10 0.38 -21.17
CA ARG A 743 31.32 1.74 -20.70
C ARG A 743 30.00 2.43 -20.38
N TYR A 744 29.95 3.14 -19.26
CA TYR A 744 28.73 3.71 -18.72
C TYR A 744 28.05 4.63 -19.74
N ASN A 745 26.78 4.32 -20.00
CA ASN A 745 25.89 5.16 -20.77
C ASN A 745 24.47 4.98 -20.23
N GLY A 746 24.06 5.86 -19.33
CA GLY A 746 22.73 5.82 -18.69
C GLY A 746 21.56 5.92 -19.66
N SER A 747 21.79 6.28 -20.94
CA SER A 747 20.74 6.27 -21.98
C SER A 747 20.40 4.86 -22.49
N VAL A 748 21.22 3.84 -22.18
CA VAL A 748 20.97 2.46 -22.60
C VAL A 748 19.81 1.88 -21.79
N PRO A 749 18.71 1.43 -22.44
CA PRO A 749 17.55 0.87 -21.75
C PRO A 749 17.90 -0.38 -20.94
N PHE A 750 17.23 -0.60 -19.80
CA PHE A 750 17.49 -1.73 -18.91
C PHE A 750 17.32 -3.08 -19.61
N GLU A 751 16.35 -3.17 -20.53
CA GLU A 751 16.07 -4.35 -21.33
C GLU A 751 17.30 -4.81 -22.13
N GLU A 752 18.05 -3.86 -22.70
CA GLU A 752 19.25 -4.13 -23.49
C GLU A 752 20.41 -4.61 -22.61
N ARG A 753 20.49 -4.08 -21.38
CA ARG A 753 21.48 -4.51 -20.39
C ARG A 753 21.24 -5.96 -19.99
N VAL A 754 19.99 -6.29 -19.64
CA VAL A 754 19.55 -7.65 -19.33
C VAL A 754 19.80 -8.59 -20.51
N ASP A 755 19.44 -8.18 -21.74
CA ASP A 755 19.65 -8.99 -22.94
C ASP A 755 21.13 -9.25 -23.21
N THR A 756 22.01 -8.29 -22.92
CA THR A 756 23.45 -8.47 -23.09
C THR A 756 24.03 -9.45 -22.06
N VAL A 757 23.62 -9.35 -20.80
CA VAL A 757 24.03 -10.33 -19.77
C VAL A 757 23.54 -11.73 -20.14
N LEU A 758 22.30 -11.87 -20.62
CA LEU A 758 21.76 -13.15 -21.08
C LEU A 758 22.55 -13.74 -22.27
N LYS A 759 23.06 -12.90 -23.18
CA LYS A 759 23.92 -13.35 -24.30
C LYS A 759 25.25 -13.96 -23.83
N TYR A 760 25.77 -13.57 -22.67
CA TYR A 760 26.97 -14.21 -22.13
C TYR A 760 26.76 -15.68 -21.78
N PHE A 761 25.54 -16.07 -21.42
CA PHE A 761 25.16 -17.48 -21.20
C PHE A 761 25.00 -18.27 -22.51
N ASP A 762 24.98 -17.61 -23.67
CA ASP A 762 24.95 -18.27 -24.98
C ASP A 762 26.34 -18.66 -25.49
N LEU A 763 27.41 -18.18 -24.84
CA LEU A 763 28.79 -18.53 -25.17
C LEU A 763 29.07 -20.03 -24.93
N PRO A 764 30.09 -20.61 -25.59
CA PRO A 764 30.59 -21.94 -25.23
C PRO A 764 30.82 -22.03 -23.72
N ASN A 765 30.54 -23.18 -23.09
CA ASN A 765 30.54 -23.30 -21.63
C ASN A 765 31.85 -22.81 -20.99
N ASP A 766 33.00 -23.14 -21.58
CA ASP A 766 34.32 -22.75 -21.08
C ASP A 766 34.66 -21.27 -21.38
N GLU A 767 33.76 -20.55 -22.05
CA GLU A 767 33.85 -19.12 -22.35
C GLU A 767 32.86 -18.24 -21.57
N ILE A 768 31.88 -18.84 -20.89
CA ILE A 768 30.92 -18.11 -20.04
C ILE A 768 31.71 -17.46 -18.89
N PRO A 769 31.60 -16.12 -18.70
CA PRO A 769 32.20 -15.46 -17.54
C PRO A 769 31.77 -16.08 -16.21
N SER A 770 32.74 -16.38 -15.34
CA SER A 770 32.49 -16.90 -14.00
C SER A 770 31.91 -15.83 -13.08
N PHE A 771 32.19 -14.55 -13.35
CA PHE A 771 31.64 -13.41 -12.62
C PHE A 771 31.04 -12.39 -13.58
N MET A 772 29.82 -11.95 -13.28
CA MET A 772 29.10 -10.95 -14.05
C MET A 772 28.54 -9.87 -13.13
N THR A 773 28.58 -8.61 -13.56
CA THR A 773 27.86 -7.52 -12.89
C THR A 773 26.80 -6.89 -13.79
N LEU A 774 25.69 -6.46 -13.18
CA LEU A 774 24.60 -5.76 -13.83
C LEU A 774 24.11 -4.60 -12.94
N TYR A 775 23.95 -3.42 -13.50
CA TYR A 775 23.57 -2.21 -12.78
C TYR A 775 22.35 -1.51 -13.40
N PHE A 776 21.46 -1.02 -12.53
CA PHE A 776 20.31 -0.17 -12.84
C PHE A 776 20.34 1.11 -11.99
N GLU A 777 20.11 2.26 -12.62
CA GLU A 777 20.06 3.59 -11.96
C GLU A 777 18.74 3.84 -11.20
N ASP A 778 17.69 3.06 -11.48
CA ASP A 778 16.43 3.13 -10.72
C ASP A 778 16.47 2.13 -9.56
N PRO A 779 15.79 2.41 -8.44
CA PRO A 779 14.91 3.56 -8.20
C PRO A 779 15.60 4.86 -7.72
N ASP A 780 16.93 4.93 -7.57
CA ASP A 780 17.65 6.13 -7.12
C ASP A 780 17.29 7.39 -7.90
N HIS A 781 17.37 7.33 -9.24
CA HIS A 781 17.10 8.49 -10.10
C HIS A 781 15.70 9.06 -9.93
N GLN A 782 14.69 8.22 -9.73
CA GLN A 782 13.36 8.71 -9.36
C GLN A 782 13.34 9.20 -7.90
N GLY A 783 14.00 8.48 -6.99
CA GLY A 783 14.15 8.83 -5.58
C GLY A 783 14.59 10.27 -5.37
N HIS A 784 15.64 10.71 -6.06
CA HIS A 784 16.12 12.11 -5.99
C HIS A 784 15.07 13.12 -6.45
N LYS A 785 14.27 12.81 -7.48
CA LYS A 785 13.32 13.75 -8.07
C LYS A 785 12.08 13.96 -7.22
N VAL A 786 11.54 12.88 -6.67
CA VAL A 786 10.20 12.88 -6.08
C VAL A 786 10.18 12.51 -4.60
N GLY A 787 11.31 12.02 -4.07
CA GLY A 787 11.39 11.48 -2.73
C GLY A 787 11.03 10.01 -2.68
N PRO A 788 11.43 9.30 -1.61
CA PRO A 788 11.32 7.85 -1.53
C PRO A 788 9.87 7.36 -1.51
N ASP A 789 8.90 8.19 -1.10
CA ASP A 789 7.52 7.78 -0.80
C ASP A 789 6.49 8.17 -1.86
N ASP A 790 6.93 8.78 -2.95
CA ASP A 790 6.06 9.13 -4.09
C ASP A 790 5.63 7.90 -4.91
N PRO A 791 4.40 7.86 -5.46
CA PRO A 791 3.93 6.77 -6.32
C PRO A 791 4.83 6.47 -7.54
N GLN A 792 5.60 7.43 -8.05
CA GLN A 792 6.55 7.17 -9.15
C GLN A 792 7.70 6.25 -8.72
N ILE A 793 8.02 6.17 -7.42
CA ILE A 793 8.95 5.16 -6.89
C ILE A 793 8.34 3.77 -7.00
N THR A 794 7.05 3.63 -6.70
CA THR A 794 6.31 2.37 -6.85
C THR A 794 6.37 1.86 -8.29
N GLU A 795 6.24 2.74 -9.28
CA GLU A 795 6.41 2.38 -10.70
C GLU A 795 7.85 1.99 -11.06
N ALA A 796 8.86 2.71 -10.52
CA ALA A 796 10.26 2.39 -10.75
C ALA A 796 10.63 1.01 -10.18
N VAL A 797 10.16 0.70 -8.97
CA VAL A 797 10.32 -0.62 -8.33
C VAL A 797 9.65 -1.71 -9.16
N ALA A 798 8.43 -1.49 -9.66
CA ALA A 798 7.75 -2.44 -10.54
C ALA A 798 8.55 -2.67 -11.85
N ARG A 799 9.17 -1.63 -12.40
CA ARG A 799 10.03 -1.72 -13.59
C ARG A 799 11.27 -2.59 -13.33
N VAL A 800 11.94 -2.37 -12.19
CA VAL A 800 13.09 -3.18 -11.77
C VAL A 800 12.68 -4.64 -11.58
N ASP A 801 11.56 -4.92 -10.90
CA ASP A 801 11.05 -6.29 -10.76
C ASP A 801 10.76 -6.94 -12.13
N GLY A 802 10.19 -6.19 -13.07
CA GLY A 802 9.99 -6.64 -14.45
C GLY A 802 11.30 -7.04 -15.15
N MET A 803 12.39 -6.29 -14.93
CA MET A 803 13.72 -6.61 -15.47
C MET A 803 14.31 -7.86 -14.81
N ILE A 804 14.12 -8.02 -13.50
CA ILE A 804 14.47 -9.27 -12.80
C ILE A 804 13.67 -10.45 -13.37
N GLY A 805 12.37 -10.26 -13.66
CA GLY A 805 11.55 -11.27 -14.31
C GLY A 805 12.04 -11.66 -15.70
N LYS A 806 12.42 -10.68 -16.52
CA LYS A 806 13.02 -10.91 -17.84
C LYS A 806 14.33 -11.70 -17.74
N LEU A 807 15.18 -11.36 -16.77
CA LEU A 807 16.43 -12.07 -16.50
C LEU A 807 16.16 -13.52 -16.09
N ILE A 808 15.28 -13.75 -15.10
CA ILE A 808 14.91 -15.10 -14.63
C ILE A 808 14.41 -15.95 -15.80
N GLN A 809 13.44 -15.45 -16.57
CA GLN A 809 12.90 -16.16 -17.73
C GLN A 809 13.98 -16.48 -18.77
N GLY A 810 14.90 -15.54 -19.01
CA GLY A 810 16.02 -15.74 -19.93
C GLY A 810 17.00 -16.82 -19.48
N LEU A 811 17.27 -16.93 -18.16
CA LEU A 811 18.11 -17.97 -17.58
C LEU A 811 17.41 -19.34 -17.56
N GLU A 812 16.10 -19.36 -17.28
CA GLU A 812 15.27 -20.57 -17.33
C GLU A 812 15.20 -21.15 -18.75
N ALA A 813 15.00 -20.29 -19.76
CA ALA A 813 15.00 -20.69 -21.17
C ALA A 813 16.33 -21.34 -21.61
N ARG A 814 17.43 -21.00 -20.93
CA ARG A 814 18.76 -21.57 -21.13
C ARG A 814 19.03 -22.79 -20.25
N GLY A 815 18.14 -23.10 -19.30
CA GLY A 815 18.27 -24.21 -18.37
C GLY A 815 19.33 -24.00 -17.27
N VAL A 816 19.76 -22.76 -17.03
CA VAL A 816 20.87 -22.43 -16.11
C VAL A 816 20.42 -21.64 -14.87
N PHE A 817 19.14 -21.28 -14.76
CA PHE A 817 18.63 -20.47 -13.64
C PHE A 817 19.02 -21.05 -12.26
N GLU A 818 18.83 -22.36 -12.06
CA GLU A 818 19.15 -23.05 -10.79
C GLU A 818 20.66 -23.29 -10.60
N ASP A 819 21.49 -23.08 -11.63
CA ASP A 819 22.94 -23.29 -11.58
C ASP A 819 23.72 -21.97 -11.34
N VAL A 820 23.08 -20.82 -11.56
CA VAL A 820 23.69 -19.48 -11.37
C VAL A 820 23.48 -19.00 -9.94
N ASN A 821 24.54 -18.47 -9.31
CA ASN A 821 24.43 -17.78 -8.03
C ASN A 821 24.13 -16.30 -8.28
N ILE A 822 22.88 -15.89 -8.09
CA ILE A 822 22.43 -14.51 -8.23
C ILE A 822 22.55 -13.82 -6.87
N ILE A 823 23.24 -12.68 -6.83
CA ILE A 823 23.26 -11.79 -5.66
C ILE A 823 22.64 -10.47 -6.10
N MET A 824 21.47 -10.13 -5.59
CA MET A 824 20.81 -8.85 -5.82
C MET A 824 20.97 -7.95 -4.60
N VAL A 825 21.43 -6.74 -4.83
CA VAL A 825 21.65 -5.70 -3.83
C VAL A 825 21.18 -4.35 -4.33
N GLY A 826 21.13 -3.37 -3.43
CA GLY A 826 21.45 -2.00 -3.80
C GLY A 826 22.74 -1.57 -3.08
N ASP A 827 23.12 -0.33 -3.28
CA ASP A 827 24.31 0.29 -2.72
C ASP A 827 24.02 1.13 -1.48
N HIS A 828 22.88 1.81 -1.45
CA HIS A 828 22.33 2.55 -0.32
C HIS A 828 20.79 2.61 -0.38
N GLY A 829 20.20 3.20 0.66
CA GLY A 829 18.78 3.54 0.69
C GLY A 829 18.52 4.99 0.27
N MET A 830 17.41 5.55 0.76
CA MET A 830 16.91 6.87 0.32
C MET A 830 16.03 7.49 1.41
N VAL A 831 16.16 8.78 1.66
CA VAL A 831 15.27 9.53 2.55
C VAL A 831 14.73 10.78 1.87
N GLY A 832 13.49 11.17 2.21
CA GLY A 832 12.89 12.40 1.67
C GLY A 832 13.54 13.63 2.28
N THR A 833 13.91 14.59 1.44
CA THR A 833 14.45 15.88 1.85
C THR A 833 13.61 17.01 1.27
N CYS A 834 13.30 18.00 2.11
CA CYS A 834 12.52 19.18 1.72
C CYS A 834 13.12 20.43 2.36
N ASP A 835 12.96 21.60 1.72
CA ASP A 835 13.54 22.89 2.14
C ASP A 835 13.02 23.47 3.49
N ARG A 836 12.28 22.68 4.27
CA ARG A 836 11.92 23.01 5.66
C ARG A 836 12.99 22.58 6.68
N LYS A 837 13.90 21.67 6.30
CA LYS A 837 14.94 21.09 7.16
C LYS A 837 16.35 21.55 6.75
N LEU A 838 16.53 22.87 6.64
CA LEU A 838 17.79 23.49 6.20
C LEU A 838 18.61 24.04 7.38
N ILE A 839 19.94 23.89 7.28
CA ILE A 839 20.95 24.47 8.17
C ILE A 839 21.85 25.36 7.31
N PHE A 840 21.92 26.65 7.59
CA PHE A 840 22.72 27.58 6.79
C PHE A 840 24.06 27.88 7.46
N LEU A 841 25.15 27.71 6.72
CA LEU A 841 26.49 28.02 7.22
C LEU A 841 26.72 29.52 7.42
N GLU A 842 25.95 30.40 6.74
CA GLU A 842 26.03 31.85 6.97
C GLU A 842 25.56 32.28 8.36
N ASP A 843 24.67 31.52 8.99
CA ASP A 843 24.15 31.80 10.33
C ASP A 843 25.24 31.60 11.42
N LEU A 844 26.35 30.93 11.08
CA LEU A 844 27.51 30.75 11.95
C LEU A 844 28.43 31.97 12.00
N ALA A 845 28.22 33.00 11.17
CA ALA A 845 29.07 34.19 11.08
C ALA A 845 29.42 34.86 12.44
N PRO A 846 28.53 34.89 13.46
CA PRO A 846 28.88 35.43 14.78
C PRO A 846 29.98 34.66 15.53
N TRP A 847 30.21 33.38 15.21
CA TRP A 847 31.27 32.54 15.79
C TRP A 847 32.44 32.35 14.83
N ILE A 848 32.12 32.05 13.57
CA ILE A 848 33.11 31.80 12.52
C ILE A 848 32.46 31.95 11.14
N GLU A 849 33.11 32.71 10.27
CA GLU A 849 32.78 32.70 8.85
C GLU A 849 33.41 31.47 8.18
N ILE A 850 32.60 30.69 7.45
CA ILE A 850 33.05 29.54 6.66
C ILE A 850 32.99 29.91 5.17
N PRO A 851 34.13 30.21 4.53
CA PRO A 851 34.21 30.49 3.11
C PRO A 851 33.81 29.30 2.24
N LYS A 852 33.16 29.57 1.10
CA LYS A 852 32.71 28.55 0.14
C LYS A 852 33.84 27.67 -0.40
N ASP A 853 35.03 28.24 -0.56
CA ASP A 853 36.23 27.57 -1.05
C ASP A 853 36.82 26.56 -0.06
N TRP A 854 36.41 26.61 1.22
CA TRP A 854 36.79 25.58 2.19
C TRP A 854 35.90 24.33 2.07
N ILE A 855 34.74 24.44 1.43
CA ILE A 855 33.71 23.40 1.45
C ILE A 855 33.87 22.51 0.22
N GLN A 856 34.08 21.22 0.47
CA GLN A 856 34.16 20.22 -0.59
C GLN A 856 32.78 19.63 -0.91
N SER A 857 31.92 19.46 0.10
CA SER A 857 30.55 18.98 -0.03
C SER A 857 29.70 19.56 1.09
N TYR A 858 28.45 19.92 0.79
CA TYR A 858 27.50 20.48 1.77
C TYR A 858 26.61 19.38 2.38
N SER A 859 25.83 18.69 1.55
CA SER A 859 24.84 17.70 1.97
C SER A 859 24.91 16.45 1.11
N PRO A 860 24.51 15.28 1.65
CA PRO A 860 24.17 15.03 3.06
C PRO A 860 25.40 14.67 3.92
N LEU A 861 26.60 14.84 3.37
CA LEU A 861 27.87 14.83 4.10
C LEU A 861 28.55 16.19 3.96
N LEU A 862 28.55 16.97 5.05
CA LEU A 862 29.32 18.22 5.10
C LEU A 862 30.80 17.86 5.25
N SER A 863 31.64 18.40 4.36
CA SER A 863 33.09 18.17 4.44
C SER A 863 33.85 19.46 4.12
N ILE A 864 34.75 19.83 5.03
CA ILE A 864 35.41 21.14 5.04
C ILE A 864 36.92 20.94 5.16
N ARG A 865 37.67 21.63 4.30
CA ARG A 865 39.13 21.71 4.30
C ARG A 865 39.56 23.17 4.38
N PRO A 866 39.81 23.69 5.59
CA PRO A 866 40.33 25.05 5.73
C PRO A 866 41.79 25.14 5.24
N PRO A 867 42.26 26.33 4.84
CA PRO A 867 43.66 26.57 4.50
C PRO A 867 44.60 26.24 5.66
N PRO A 868 45.88 25.92 5.41
CA PRO A 868 46.85 25.56 6.47
C PRO A 868 47.04 26.61 7.57
N SER A 869 46.69 27.87 7.31
CA SER A 869 46.74 28.96 8.29
C SER A 869 45.65 28.90 9.37
N TYR A 870 44.67 28.00 9.25
CA TYR A 870 43.57 27.82 10.19
C TYR A 870 43.67 26.46 10.89
N SER A 871 43.51 26.47 12.21
CA SER A 871 43.42 25.24 13.02
C SER A 871 42.05 24.57 12.77
N ALA A 872 42.05 23.37 12.20
CA ALA A 872 40.82 22.60 11.99
C ALA A 872 40.06 22.37 13.31
N LYS A 873 40.78 22.14 14.41
CA LYS A 873 40.21 21.98 15.74
C LYS A 873 39.48 23.24 16.21
N ASP A 874 40.05 24.41 15.94
CA ASP A 874 39.44 25.68 16.33
C ASP A 874 38.18 25.95 15.49
N VAL A 875 38.21 25.60 14.20
CA VAL A 875 37.03 25.68 13.31
C VAL A 875 35.92 24.78 13.83
N VAL A 876 36.21 23.51 14.13
CA VAL A 876 35.24 22.54 14.70
C VAL A 876 34.66 23.05 16.02
N THR A 877 35.50 23.59 16.90
CA THR A 877 35.07 24.12 18.21
C THR A 877 34.08 25.28 18.02
N LYS A 878 34.45 26.28 17.22
CA LYS A 878 33.60 27.46 16.97
C LYS A 878 32.31 27.11 16.23
N MET A 879 32.36 26.20 15.26
CA MET A 879 31.15 25.72 14.57
C MET A 879 30.20 25.04 15.56
N ASN A 880 30.68 24.11 16.38
CA ASN A 880 29.84 23.42 17.36
C ASN A 880 29.31 24.36 18.46
N GLU A 881 30.06 25.39 18.86
CA GLU A 881 29.56 26.44 19.75
C GLU A 881 28.39 27.22 19.12
N GLY A 882 28.52 27.59 17.84
CA GLY A 882 27.46 28.26 17.10
C GLY A 882 26.22 27.38 16.90
N LEU A 883 26.42 26.12 16.52
CA LEU A 883 25.33 25.15 16.31
C LEU A 883 24.53 24.87 17.59
N LYS A 884 25.18 24.88 18.76
CA LYS A 884 24.55 24.70 20.08
C LYS A 884 23.92 25.97 20.67
N SER A 885 24.10 27.12 20.02
CA SER A 885 23.70 28.41 20.60
C SER A 885 22.19 28.70 20.57
N GLY A 886 21.41 27.91 19.81
CA GLY A 886 20.00 28.17 19.51
C GLY A 886 19.76 29.32 18.52
N LYS A 887 20.83 29.90 17.95
CA LYS A 887 20.74 31.02 16.98
C LYS A 887 20.98 30.60 15.53
N VAL A 888 21.48 29.38 15.29
CA VAL A 888 21.59 28.78 13.96
C VAL A 888 20.34 27.92 13.76
N ASN A 889 19.55 28.22 12.73
CA ASN A 889 18.33 27.47 12.46
C ASN A 889 18.66 26.00 12.22
N ASN A 890 17.94 25.09 12.91
CA ASN A 890 18.19 23.64 12.89
C ASN A 890 19.62 23.22 13.29
N GLY A 891 20.40 24.09 13.95
CA GLY A 891 21.80 23.83 14.27
C GLY A 891 22.05 22.58 15.13
N GLN A 892 21.07 22.17 15.94
CA GLN A 892 21.13 20.95 16.76
C GLN A 892 21.22 19.66 15.94
N TYR A 893 20.80 19.68 14.68
CA TYR A 893 20.77 18.54 13.76
C TYR A 893 22.04 18.39 12.91
N LEU A 894 23.05 19.23 13.14
CA LEU A 894 24.38 19.11 12.56
C LEU A 894 25.40 19.04 13.69
N LYS A 895 26.24 18.01 13.67
CA LYS A 895 27.40 17.93 14.55
C LYS A 895 28.67 17.82 13.74
N VAL A 896 29.61 18.71 14.01
CA VAL A 896 30.87 18.81 13.28
C VAL A 896 31.97 18.12 14.08
N TYR A 897 32.79 17.33 13.41
CA TYR A 897 33.88 16.55 13.98
C TYR A 897 35.17 16.86 13.25
N LEU A 898 36.31 16.73 13.96
CA LEU A 898 37.53 16.36 13.28
C LEU A 898 37.36 14.94 12.74
N LYS A 899 37.90 14.64 11.56
CA LYS A 899 37.73 13.29 10.98
C LYS A 899 38.26 12.19 11.91
N GLU A 900 39.27 12.48 12.72
CA GLU A 900 39.85 11.58 13.71
C GLU A 900 38.93 11.34 14.93
N ASP A 901 37.96 12.23 15.17
CA ASP A 901 36.99 12.16 16.26
C ASP A 901 35.64 11.55 15.81
N LEU A 902 35.53 11.13 14.56
CA LEU A 902 34.34 10.45 14.05
C LEU A 902 34.15 9.10 14.75
N PRO A 903 32.90 8.61 14.89
CA PRO A 903 32.66 7.26 15.40
C PRO A 903 33.44 6.20 14.63
N ASP A 904 34.23 5.37 15.33
CA ASP A 904 35.12 4.37 14.71
C ASP A 904 34.40 3.41 13.76
N ARG A 905 33.12 3.10 14.04
CA ARG A 905 32.26 2.26 13.18
C ARG A 905 32.08 2.79 11.76
N LEU A 906 32.34 4.08 11.50
CA LEU A 906 32.21 4.66 10.17
C LEU A 906 33.43 4.35 9.29
N HIS A 907 34.57 3.98 9.88
CA HIS A 907 35.82 3.69 9.18
C HIS A 907 36.24 4.79 8.17
N TYR A 908 35.97 6.06 8.51
CA TYR A 908 36.03 7.20 7.58
C TYR A 908 37.02 8.30 8.02
N SER A 909 38.23 7.90 8.43
CA SER A 909 39.27 8.85 8.90
C SER A 909 40.65 8.61 8.29
N ALA A 910 40.96 7.37 7.87
CA ALA A 910 42.31 6.93 7.54
C ALA A 910 42.90 7.48 6.22
N SER A 911 42.11 8.16 5.39
CA SER A 911 42.56 8.69 4.09
C SER A 911 42.83 10.20 4.13
N ASP A 912 43.89 10.64 3.47
CA ASP A 912 44.16 12.09 3.28
C ASP A 912 43.15 12.76 2.36
N ARG A 913 42.51 11.99 1.46
CA ARG A 913 41.43 12.47 0.58
C ARG A 913 40.20 12.92 1.36
N ILE A 914 40.00 12.39 2.57
CA ILE A 914 38.94 12.82 3.49
C ILE A 914 39.32 14.16 4.10
N PRO A 915 38.49 15.21 3.95
CA PRO A 915 38.73 16.50 4.57
C PRO A 915 38.87 16.41 6.11
N PRO A 916 39.68 17.25 6.75
CA PRO A 916 39.95 17.18 8.18
C PRO A 916 38.71 17.47 9.04
N ILE A 917 37.69 18.12 8.48
CA ILE A 917 36.46 18.48 9.19
C ILE A 917 35.27 17.83 8.49
N ILE A 918 34.48 17.05 9.23
CA ILE A 918 33.30 16.33 8.73
C ILE A 918 32.09 16.69 9.58
N GLY A 919 31.00 17.08 8.95
CA GLY A 919 29.71 17.30 9.61
C GLY A 919 28.79 16.10 9.39
N LEU A 920 28.38 15.46 10.48
CA LEU A 920 27.30 14.49 10.48
C LEU A 920 25.98 15.24 10.63
N ILE A 921 25.13 15.07 9.64
CA ILE A 921 23.83 15.72 9.53
C ILE A 921 22.77 14.65 9.87
N ASP A 922 21.78 15.02 10.68
CA ASP A 922 20.67 14.13 10.99
C ASP A 922 19.82 13.84 9.76
N GLU A 923 19.15 12.69 9.79
CA GLU A 923 18.36 12.16 8.69
C GLU A 923 17.35 13.21 8.14
N ALA A 924 17.28 13.34 6.81
CA ALA A 924 16.45 14.30 6.08
C ALA A 924 16.82 15.79 6.18
N PHE A 925 17.83 16.18 6.97
CA PHE A 925 18.32 17.57 6.99
C PHE A 925 19.33 17.84 5.87
N LYS A 926 19.42 19.11 5.46
CA LYS A 926 20.43 19.58 4.50
C LYS A 926 21.17 20.79 5.07
N VAL A 927 22.46 20.83 4.82
CA VAL A 927 23.32 22.00 4.99
C VAL A 927 23.44 22.73 3.66
N GLU A 928 23.34 24.05 3.68
CA GLU A 928 23.58 24.93 2.53
C GLU A 928 24.41 26.14 2.95
N GLN A 929 25.06 26.83 2.00
CA GLN A 929 25.83 28.03 2.36
C GLN A 929 24.92 29.18 2.84
N LYS A 930 23.86 29.46 2.08
CA LYS A 930 23.01 30.64 2.26
C LYS A 930 21.57 30.31 1.98
N SER A 931 20.66 31.07 2.58
CA SER A 931 19.23 30.98 2.29
C SER A 931 18.93 31.21 0.81
N SER A 932 18.04 30.37 0.29
CA SER A 932 17.59 30.35 -1.11
C SER A 932 16.07 30.56 -1.14
N LYS A 933 15.56 31.23 -2.18
CA LYS A 933 14.11 31.37 -2.44
C LYS A 933 13.53 30.20 -3.24
N ARG A 934 14.37 29.27 -3.70
CA ARG A 934 13.93 28.05 -4.39
C ARG A 934 13.40 27.09 -3.33
N PHE A 935 12.34 26.38 -3.68
CA PHE A 935 11.76 25.31 -2.88
C PHE A 935 12.00 24.00 -3.62
N GLU A 936 12.82 23.14 -3.04
CA GLU A 936 13.21 21.83 -3.53
C GLU A 936 12.73 20.76 -2.54
N CYS A 937 12.00 19.79 -3.08
CA CYS A 937 11.60 18.57 -2.40
C CYS A 937 12.01 17.39 -3.29
N GLY A 938 12.50 16.33 -2.67
CA GLY A 938 12.98 15.16 -3.37
C GLY A 938 13.53 14.13 -2.40
N GLY A 939 14.44 13.30 -2.88
CA GLY A 939 15.16 12.33 -2.07
C GLY A 939 16.64 12.69 -1.95
N SER A 940 17.27 12.21 -0.89
CA SER A 940 18.73 12.24 -0.76
C SER A 940 19.24 11.03 0.03
N HIS A 941 20.53 10.79 -0.07
CA HIS A 941 21.25 9.69 0.58
C HIS A 941 22.73 10.06 0.71
N GLY A 942 23.45 9.42 1.63
CA GLY A 942 24.82 9.77 2.02
C GLY A 942 24.96 10.11 3.52
N TYR A 943 23.85 10.06 4.25
CA TYR A 943 23.78 10.18 5.71
C TYR A 943 24.48 9.01 6.42
N ASP A 944 24.49 9.06 7.75
CA ASP A 944 25.02 7.99 8.60
C ASP A 944 24.45 6.61 8.23
N ASN A 945 25.33 5.63 8.06
CA ASN A 945 24.94 4.28 7.67
C ASN A 945 24.19 3.48 8.75
N ALA A 946 24.09 4.02 9.97
CA ALA A 946 23.22 3.48 11.01
C ALA A 946 21.73 3.77 10.78
N PHE A 947 21.39 4.80 9.99
CA PHE A 947 20.01 5.12 9.70
C PHE A 947 19.33 4.00 8.91
N PHE A 948 18.13 3.61 9.36
CA PHE A 948 17.40 2.52 8.72
C PHE A 948 16.99 2.87 7.29
N SER A 949 16.70 4.15 7.00
CA SER A 949 16.38 4.61 5.63
C SER A 949 17.55 4.44 4.65
N MET A 950 18.79 4.35 5.15
CA MET A 950 19.99 4.17 4.32
C MET A 950 20.27 2.69 4.04
N ARG A 951 19.56 1.75 4.67
CA ARG A 951 19.71 0.33 4.38
C ARG A 951 19.15 -0.01 3.00
N THR A 952 19.70 -1.04 2.41
CA THR A 952 19.30 -1.56 1.09
C THR A 952 19.00 -3.06 1.16
N ILE A 953 18.63 -3.69 0.06
CA ILE A 953 18.32 -5.12 0.01
C ILE A 953 19.59 -5.97 -0.11
N PHE A 954 19.52 -7.21 0.38
CA PHE A 954 20.42 -8.29 0.00
C PHE A 954 19.59 -9.55 -0.23
N ILE A 955 19.74 -10.15 -1.41
CA ILE A 955 19.07 -11.39 -1.79
C ILE A 955 20.11 -12.27 -2.50
N GLY A 956 20.41 -13.43 -1.94
CA GLY A 956 21.23 -14.47 -2.56
C GLY A 956 20.38 -15.64 -3.02
N HIS A 957 20.41 -15.99 -4.31
CA HIS A 957 19.70 -17.13 -4.89
C HIS A 957 20.67 -18.01 -5.68
N GLY A 958 20.41 -19.30 -5.75
CA GLY A 958 21.22 -20.27 -6.50
C GLY A 958 21.81 -21.37 -5.62
N PRO A 959 22.70 -22.22 -6.19
CA PRO A 959 23.06 -23.51 -5.58
C PRO A 959 23.84 -23.40 -4.28
N LYS A 960 24.41 -22.23 -3.95
CA LYS A 960 25.12 -21.98 -2.68
C LYS A 960 24.26 -21.32 -1.61
N PHE A 961 23.04 -20.91 -1.91
CA PHE A 961 22.13 -20.25 -0.96
C PHE A 961 21.02 -21.20 -0.51
N ALA A 962 20.68 -21.13 0.77
CA ALA A 962 19.56 -21.89 1.31
C ALA A 962 18.23 -21.23 0.90
N SER A 963 17.24 -22.03 0.52
CA SER A 963 15.91 -21.56 0.14
C SER A 963 15.12 -21.04 1.35
N GLY A 964 14.53 -19.85 1.23
CA GLY A 964 13.69 -19.20 2.25
C GLY A 964 14.42 -18.78 3.53
N ARG A 965 15.76 -18.70 3.50
CA ARG A 965 16.57 -18.43 4.70
C ARG A 965 16.64 -16.92 4.97
N LYS A 966 16.45 -16.53 6.23
CA LYS A 966 16.74 -15.17 6.69
C LYS A 966 18.03 -15.15 7.50
N VAL A 967 18.84 -14.12 7.31
CA VAL A 967 20.08 -13.88 8.06
C VAL A 967 20.05 -12.48 8.69
N PRO A 968 20.79 -12.25 9.80
CA PRO A 968 20.95 -10.91 10.35
C PRO A 968 21.52 -9.93 9.33
N SER A 969 21.23 -8.64 9.48
CA SER A 969 21.88 -7.58 8.71
C SER A 969 23.39 -7.59 8.88
N PHE A 970 24.10 -7.24 7.80
CA PHE A 970 25.55 -7.16 7.76
C PHE A 970 26.01 -6.05 6.81
N GLU A 971 27.28 -5.65 6.90
CA GLU A 971 27.85 -4.60 6.06
C GLU A 971 28.20 -5.09 4.65
N ASN A 972 28.06 -4.22 3.65
CA ASN A 972 28.27 -4.57 2.25
C ASN A 972 29.71 -4.98 1.89
N VAL A 973 30.71 -4.63 2.71
CA VAL A 973 32.11 -5.10 2.58
C VAL A 973 32.23 -6.62 2.65
N GLN A 974 31.28 -7.30 3.28
CA GLN A 974 31.29 -8.75 3.42
C GLN A 974 31.02 -9.49 2.09
N ILE A 975 30.42 -8.81 1.10
CA ILE A 975 30.01 -9.41 -0.18
C ILE A 975 31.22 -9.87 -0.99
N TYR A 976 32.35 -9.17 -0.93
CA TYR A 976 33.56 -9.58 -1.63
C TYR A 976 34.01 -11.00 -1.26
N ASN A 977 34.04 -11.31 0.03
CA ASN A 977 34.39 -12.65 0.53
C ASN A 977 33.32 -13.69 0.16
N LEU A 978 32.05 -13.29 0.09
CA LEU A 978 30.96 -14.16 -0.35
C LEU A 978 31.16 -14.61 -1.80
N VAL A 979 31.45 -13.67 -2.71
CA VAL A 979 31.66 -13.95 -4.13
C VAL A 979 32.90 -14.83 -4.34
N THR A 980 34.03 -14.47 -3.72
CA THR A 980 35.28 -15.25 -3.86
C THR A 980 35.14 -16.67 -3.32
N LYS A 981 34.39 -16.87 -2.22
CA LYS A 981 34.05 -18.20 -1.70
C LYS A 981 33.17 -19.02 -2.66
N ILE A 982 32.17 -18.42 -3.30
CA ILE A 982 31.31 -19.11 -4.29
C ILE A 982 32.15 -19.56 -5.50
N LEU A 983 33.06 -18.70 -5.97
CA LEU A 983 33.93 -18.99 -7.11
C LEU A 983 35.12 -19.89 -6.76
N ASN A 984 35.32 -20.20 -5.47
CA ASN A 984 36.45 -20.99 -4.97
C ASN A 984 37.82 -20.41 -5.38
N ILE A 985 37.97 -19.10 -5.24
CA ILE A 985 39.22 -18.37 -5.49
C ILE A 985 39.69 -17.65 -4.23
N GLN A 986 40.98 -17.33 -4.15
CA GLN A 986 41.53 -16.59 -3.03
C GLN A 986 41.28 -15.09 -3.24
N GLY A 987 40.47 -14.48 -2.38
CA GLY A 987 40.27 -13.03 -2.39
C GLY A 987 41.53 -12.26 -1.96
N ALA A 988 41.66 -11.03 -2.45
CA ALA A 988 42.65 -10.07 -1.96
C ALA A 988 42.36 -9.67 -0.51
N SER A 989 43.36 -9.13 0.19
CA SER A 989 43.20 -8.64 1.57
C SER A 989 42.16 -7.52 1.62
N ASN A 990 41.16 -7.66 2.48
CA ASN A 990 40.04 -6.75 2.59
C ASN A 990 39.54 -6.61 4.04
N ASN A 991 38.55 -5.76 4.28
CA ASN A 991 37.98 -5.51 5.61
C ASN A 991 36.84 -6.48 6.00
N GLY A 992 36.32 -7.25 5.04
CA GLY A 992 35.35 -8.30 5.30
C GLY A 992 35.94 -9.43 6.16
N THR A 993 35.09 -10.06 6.96
CA THR A 993 35.48 -11.16 7.85
C THR A 993 35.60 -12.45 7.06
N THR A 994 36.75 -13.13 7.14
CA THR A 994 37.04 -14.34 6.34
C THR A 994 36.07 -15.50 6.58
N SER A 995 35.55 -15.65 7.80
CA SER A 995 34.57 -16.69 8.15
C SER A 995 33.13 -16.31 7.85
N PHE A 996 32.84 -15.07 7.45
CA PHE A 996 31.48 -14.61 7.20
C PHE A 996 30.74 -15.42 6.12
N PRO A 997 31.36 -15.79 4.98
CA PRO A 997 30.68 -16.59 3.96
C PRO A 997 30.11 -17.91 4.48
N ASP A 998 30.76 -18.53 5.47
CA ASP A 998 30.30 -19.79 6.07
C ASP A 998 29.02 -19.62 6.91
N THR A 999 28.69 -18.38 7.29
CA THR A 999 27.42 -18.05 7.97
C THR A 999 26.25 -17.90 7.00
N ILE A 1000 26.54 -17.57 5.74
CA ILE A 1000 25.54 -17.25 4.71
C ILE A 1000 25.31 -18.44 3.76
N LEU A 1001 26.40 -18.99 3.23
CA LEU A 1001 26.36 -20.04 2.21
C LEU A 1001 26.10 -21.41 2.83
N LEU A 1002 25.57 -22.32 2.00
CA LEU A 1002 25.50 -23.73 2.31
C LEU A 1002 26.91 -24.33 2.41
N PRO A 1003 27.13 -25.31 3.32
CA PRO A 1003 28.39 -26.05 3.37
C PRO A 1003 28.71 -26.68 2.01
N SER A 1004 29.97 -26.59 1.59
CA SER A 1004 30.44 -27.30 0.40
C SER A 1004 30.37 -28.81 0.66
N HIS A 1005 29.62 -29.56 -0.17
CA HIS A 1005 29.68 -31.02 -0.22
C HIS A 1005 30.87 -31.51 -1.02
#